data_AF-A0A3D5A291-F1
#
_entry.id   AF-A0A3D5A291-F1
#
_cell.length_a   1.000
_cell.length_b   1.000
_cell.length_c   1.000
_cell.angle_alpha   90.00
_cell.angle_beta   90.00
_cell.angle_gamma   90.00
#
_symmetry.space_group_name_H-M   'P 1'
#
loop_
_entity.id
_entity.type
_entity.pdbx_description
1 polymer ?
#
loop_
_entity_poly.entity_id
_entity_poly.type
_entity_poly.pdbx_seq_one_letter_code
_entity_poly.pdbx_strand_id
1 'polypeptide(L)'
;MYIRYTRFCVSLVLLTAVLGGASLPAVGQPAPVGPRAAFLYSEKATHYIGEWDKALERSGFTRERCPTPQFEQKLLPALDEYDLVITSTVWNLYDKVVFTQTGPRIADWVRAGGVLILSDQNYGPQLDFLKSFPEGFYHSVRPGFYWENGKRPDNMELPPPSWVADIGLMRAPCDLRAYLPEVAKPCWQSLGEMAPEWQPLVRYENGHTLMAMRPLGDGLVISMSYYMTERFVDFQEALLRNLWCHMELARAGLELRQVTIGRDAIACSVADTAQRAREVILSAGIARDGGAEVVGRADIGLQAGGAAEGAIAAELSQPGVYELRLSLSEGDTTLWTTEKLRHEVFPPVRITVNKSYFYTGPVITTIRFRTPTGLLPADAPASATLTGPDGLAVPCTLEPSPRDGCRVLKAGALPPGVYALKLTAHPAGGEEGSAEAVLTVLGERRVMFNENNICLVDGEQFFPLGIYFPPPSKFQTMREHGFNFMYWLLPRGWGATEEALGNDPAEEMPLCIERAEQAQIMNLPHVSPARFDEWIPLLKESPSTLAYYIYDEPDESKPGAAAMAEWYQAMRALDPEHPVFLLQNRPDVFDIYAPYCDIHASDPYPLGRRPLRMVADYTDLTIAAVHGEKPVWMTMWAYGGYQGGPRLPTPAELNRCAWLTIAHGARGIFWYCYYTGKIGHDQTLEDFPEVWAAFKPLLSDLKKGEPLVLAPDTEPTLTCRVADPARAAALHTLERQVGEKRWLLLVNDEETEMAVSIDLAGDAGARDVLRGEALQAQDGMLKLTLDGYGAMVVEVG
;
A
#
# COMPACT_ATOMS: atom_id res chain seq x y z
N MET A 1 28.64 2.80 -2.48
CA MET A 1 29.81 2.64 -1.60
C MET A 1 29.40 1.70 -0.47
N TYR A 2 29.37 0.41 -0.77
CA TYR A 2 29.10 -0.69 0.16
C TYR A 2 30.43 -1.11 0.79
N ILE A 3 30.43 -1.45 2.09
CA ILE A 3 31.35 -2.34 2.85
C ILE A 3 31.60 -1.78 4.27
N ARG A 4 31.41 -2.68 5.26
CA ARG A 4 31.73 -2.65 6.71
C ARG A 4 30.62 -2.15 7.62
N TYR A 5 29.97 -3.07 8.34
CA TYR A 5 30.31 -3.37 9.74
C TYR A 5 29.62 -4.67 10.18
N THR A 6 30.43 -5.70 10.42
CA THR A 6 30.06 -6.91 11.17
C THR A 6 31.12 -7.09 12.24
N ARG A 7 30.68 -7.27 13.50
CA ARG A 7 31.32 -7.94 14.65
C ARG A 7 31.15 -7.10 15.92
N PHE A 8 30.31 -7.56 16.84
CA PHE A 8 30.70 -8.00 18.19
C PHE A 8 29.42 -8.30 18.99
N CYS A 9 29.29 -9.54 19.47
CA CYS A 9 28.77 -9.93 20.80
C CYS A 9 28.37 -11.42 20.78
N VAL A 10 29.37 -12.28 20.93
CA VAL A 10 29.22 -13.59 21.55
C VAL A 10 29.84 -13.46 22.93
N SER A 11 29.03 -13.55 23.99
CA SER A 11 29.40 -14.15 25.27
C SER A 11 28.21 -14.13 26.24
N LEU A 12 27.98 -15.28 26.86
CA LEU A 12 27.39 -15.45 28.20
C LEU A 12 25.87 -15.69 28.33
N VAL A 13 25.35 -16.81 27.82
CA VAL A 13 24.43 -17.68 28.60
C VAL A 13 24.66 -19.14 28.18
N LEU A 14 25.60 -19.80 28.84
CA LEU A 14 25.84 -21.23 28.73
C LEU A 14 26.14 -21.77 30.13
N LEU A 15 25.12 -21.89 30.99
CA LEU A 15 25.24 -22.68 32.22
C LEU A 15 23.88 -22.96 32.89
N THR A 16 23.06 -23.86 32.33
CA THR A 16 22.18 -24.82 33.05
C THR A 16 21.29 -25.58 32.06
N ALA A 17 21.72 -26.76 31.62
CA ALA A 17 20.86 -27.90 31.23
C ALA A 17 21.74 -29.09 30.81
N VAL A 18 22.44 -29.68 31.77
CA VAL A 18 22.84 -31.09 31.69
C VAL A 18 21.90 -31.81 32.63
N LEU A 19 20.99 -32.63 32.09
CA LEU A 19 20.42 -33.88 32.62
C LEU A 19 19.07 -34.16 31.93
N GLY A 20 19.12 -34.98 30.86
CA GLY A 20 17.93 -35.48 30.15
C GLY A 20 18.30 -35.85 28.71
N GLY A 21 18.65 -37.11 28.47
CA GLY A 21 19.24 -37.58 27.22
C GLY A 21 18.35 -37.37 25.99
N ALA A 22 18.82 -36.55 25.06
CA ALA A 22 18.54 -36.65 23.64
C ALA A 22 19.87 -36.52 22.90
N SER A 23 20.22 -37.55 22.14
CA SER A 23 21.42 -37.59 21.30
C SER A 23 21.34 -36.51 20.21
N LEU A 24 22.20 -35.50 20.30
CA LEU A 24 22.47 -34.57 19.20
C LEU A 24 23.18 -35.32 18.06
N PRO A 25 22.79 -35.15 16.79
CA PRO A 25 23.52 -35.75 15.67
C PRO A 25 24.88 -35.07 15.49
N ALA A 26 25.86 -35.86 15.03
CA ALA A 26 27.24 -35.46 14.89
C ALA A 26 27.42 -34.26 13.94
N VAL A 27 28.24 -33.29 14.37
CA VAL A 27 28.74 -32.17 13.58
C VAL A 27 29.62 -32.71 12.45
N GLY A 28 29.22 -32.46 11.20
CA GLY A 28 30.01 -32.85 10.02
C GLY A 28 29.23 -33.07 8.72
N GLN A 29 27.91 -32.87 8.66
CA GLN A 29 27.21 -32.80 7.38
C GLN A 29 27.26 -31.36 6.84
N PRO A 30 27.56 -31.15 5.53
CA PRO A 30 27.36 -29.84 4.92
C PRO A 30 25.91 -29.41 5.13
N ALA A 31 25.67 -28.10 5.29
CA ALA A 31 24.31 -27.58 5.29
C ALA A 31 23.57 -28.14 4.07
N PRO A 32 22.33 -28.64 4.20
CA PRO A 32 21.60 -29.16 3.06
C PRO A 32 21.54 -28.07 2.00
N VAL A 33 22.10 -28.35 0.82
CA VAL A 33 22.02 -27.46 -0.34
C VAL A 33 20.54 -27.47 -0.72
N GLY A 34 19.84 -26.33 -0.57
CA GLY A 34 18.45 -26.19 -1.01
C GLY A 34 18.31 -26.48 -2.51
N PRO A 35 17.10 -26.74 -3.01
CA PRO A 35 16.88 -27.15 -4.39
C PRO A 35 17.48 -26.15 -5.38
N ARG A 36 17.97 -26.65 -6.51
CA ARG A 36 18.67 -25.84 -7.53
C ARG A 36 17.74 -25.55 -8.70
N ALA A 37 17.56 -24.27 -9.00
CA ALA A 37 16.79 -23.79 -10.14
C ALA A 37 17.69 -23.13 -11.20
N ALA A 38 17.46 -23.44 -12.47
CA ALA A 38 17.99 -22.67 -13.59
C ALA A 38 16.91 -21.77 -14.17
N PHE A 39 17.26 -20.51 -14.44
CA PHE A 39 16.34 -19.52 -14.99
C PHE A 39 16.80 -19.07 -16.38
N LEU A 40 16.03 -19.42 -17.40
CA LEU A 40 16.29 -19.08 -18.80
C LEU A 40 15.62 -17.78 -19.18
N TYR A 41 16.37 -16.83 -19.73
CA TYR A 41 15.84 -15.51 -20.07
C TYR A 41 16.37 -14.96 -21.40
N SER A 42 15.69 -13.96 -21.96
CA SER A 42 16.17 -13.19 -23.12
C SER A 42 16.98 -11.99 -22.65
N GLU A 43 18.20 -11.83 -23.15
CA GLU A 43 19.06 -10.67 -22.85
C GLU A 43 18.49 -9.36 -23.42
N LYS A 44 17.71 -9.47 -24.51
CA LYS A 44 16.99 -8.34 -25.11
C LYS A 44 15.75 -7.90 -24.32
N ALA A 45 15.30 -8.70 -23.35
CA ALA A 45 14.12 -8.41 -22.54
C ALA A 45 14.51 -8.10 -21.09
N THR A 46 15.20 -6.97 -20.89
CA THR A 46 15.84 -6.61 -19.62
C THR A 46 14.88 -6.53 -18.42
N HIS A 47 13.61 -6.21 -18.67
CA HIS A 47 12.57 -6.13 -17.64
C HIS A 47 12.23 -7.48 -16.99
N TYR A 48 12.54 -8.62 -17.63
CA TYR A 48 12.16 -9.95 -17.16
C TYR A 48 13.33 -10.79 -16.60
N ILE A 49 14.55 -10.23 -16.57
CA ILE A 49 15.77 -10.95 -16.14
C ILE A 49 15.72 -11.39 -14.67
N GLY A 50 14.93 -10.70 -13.84
CA GLY A 50 14.79 -11.01 -12.42
C GLY A 50 13.41 -11.49 -12.00
N GLU A 51 12.51 -11.79 -12.95
CA GLU A 51 11.08 -11.90 -12.65
C GLU A 51 10.73 -13.01 -11.63
N TRP A 52 11.57 -14.04 -11.45
CA TRP A 52 11.40 -15.14 -10.48
C TRP A 52 12.36 -15.09 -9.29
N ASP A 53 13.29 -14.14 -9.26
CA ASP A 53 14.39 -14.14 -8.28
C ASP A 53 13.88 -14.13 -6.83
N LYS A 54 12.93 -13.23 -6.55
CA LYS A 54 12.38 -13.02 -5.23
C LYS A 54 11.58 -14.24 -4.76
N ALA A 55 10.83 -14.87 -5.67
CA ALA A 55 10.05 -16.07 -5.37
C ALA A 55 10.96 -17.28 -5.08
N LEU A 56 12.01 -17.47 -5.89
CA LEU A 56 13.01 -18.52 -5.69
C LEU A 56 13.76 -18.33 -4.36
N GLU A 57 14.17 -17.10 -4.04
CA GLU A 57 14.82 -16.77 -2.77
C GLU A 57 13.90 -17.05 -1.57
N ARG A 58 12.63 -16.62 -1.62
CA ARG A 58 11.66 -16.87 -0.55
C ARG A 58 11.29 -18.34 -0.39
N SER A 59 11.43 -19.14 -1.44
CA SER A 59 11.13 -20.58 -1.44
C SER A 59 12.37 -21.45 -1.18
N GLY A 60 13.50 -20.85 -0.79
CA GLY A 60 14.72 -21.58 -0.44
C GLY A 60 15.51 -22.17 -1.62
N PHE A 61 15.18 -21.79 -2.86
CA PHE A 61 15.91 -22.26 -4.05
C PHE A 61 17.20 -21.47 -4.23
N THR A 62 18.28 -22.19 -4.50
CA THR A 62 19.44 -21.56 -5.14
C THR A 62 19.16 -21.42 -6.63
N ARG A 63 19.62 -20.33 -7.25
CA ARG A 63 19.28 -20.03 -8.64
C ARG A 63 20.50 -19.70 -9.49
N GLU A 64 20.49 -20.17 -10.72
CA GLU A 64 21.44 -19.77 -11.75
C GLU A 64 20.72 -19.19 -12.96
N ARG A 65 21.09 -17.98 -13.38
CA ARG A 65 20.54 -17.38 -14.60
C ARG A 65 21.34 -17.82 -15.83
N CYS A 66 20.62 -18.13 -16.89
CA CYS A 66 21.19 -18.54 -18.17
C CYS A 66 20.52 -17.75 -19.30
N PRO A 67 21.26 -16.90 -20.04
CA PRO A 67 20.78 -16.37 -21.32
C PRO A 67 20.35 -17.49 -22.25
N THR A 68 19.19 -17.36 -22.88
CA THR A 68 18.64 -18.38 -23.80
C THR A 68 19.64 -18.81 -24.89
N PRO A 69 20.43 -17.90 -25.53
CA PRO A 69 21.47 -18.29 -26.50
C PRO A 69 22.57 -19.21 -25.96
N GLN A 70 22.79 -19.21 -24.64
CA GLN A 70 23.83 -20.00 -23.98
C GLN A 70 23.31 -21.33 -23.43
N PHE A 71 22.03 -21.64 -23.61
CA PHE A 71 21.40 -22.84 -23.07
C PHE A 71 22.17 -24.13 -23.42
N GLU A 72 22.49 -24.32 -24.70
CA GLU A 72 23.13 -25.56 -25.18
C GLU A 72 24.55 -25.74 -24.65
N GLN A 73 25.31 -24.65 -24.51
CA GLN A 73 26.71 -24.72 -24.07
C GLN A 73 26.85 -24.73 -22.55
N LYS A 74 25.91 -24.08 -21.84
CA LYS A 74 26.02 -23.82 -20.40
C LYS A 74 25.09 -24.69 -19.57
N LEU A 75 23.78 -24.69 -19.87
CA LEU A 75 22.78 -25.33 -19.02
C LEU A 75 22.57 -26.81 -19.40
N LEU A 76 22.47 -27.12 -20.68
CA LEU A 76 22.16 -28.47 -21.18
C LEU A 76 23.16 -29.56 -20.70
N PRO A 77 24.49 -29.32 -20.66
CA PRO A 77 25.45 -30.32 -20.16
C PRO A 77 25.36 -30.55 -18.64
N ALA A 78 24.86 -29.55 -17.90
CA ALA A 78 24.75 -29.56 -16.44
C ALA A 78 23.31 -29.74 -15.96
N LEU A 79 22.39 -30.17 -16.84
CA LEU A 79 20.96 -30.20 -16.56
C LEU A 79 20.60 -31.05 -15.34
N ASP A 80 21.36 -32.14 -15.11
CA ASP A 80 21.17 -33.05 -13.97
C ASP A 80 21.59 -32.44 -12.62
N GLU A 81 22.21 -31.26 -12.62
CA GLU A 81 22.50 -30.50 -11.40
C GLU A 81 21.31 -29.68 -10.89
N TYR A 82 20.24 -29.59 -11.68
CA TYR A 82 19.07 -28.75 -11.38
C TYR A 82 17.83 -29.62 -11.18
N ASP A 83 17.03 -29.24 -10.19
CA ASP A 83 15.71 -29.83 -9.96
C ASP A 83 14.64 -29.15 -10.81
N LEU A 84 14.87 -27.88 -11.15
CA LEU A 84 13.89 -26.99 -11.76
C LEU A 84 14.52 -26.13 -12.86
N VAL A 85 13.86 -26.04 -14.01
CA VAL A 85 14.16 -25.08 -15.08
C VAL A 85 12.93 -24.22 -15.30
N ILE A 86 13.10 -22.90 -15.19
CA ILE A 86 12.04 -21.91 -15.38
C ILE A 86 12.42 -21.00 -16.54
N THR A 87 11.47 -20.69 -17.42
CA THR A 87 11.67 -19.69 -18.46
C THR A 87 11.12 -18.32 -18.06
N SER A 88 11.75 -17.25 -18.53
CA SER A 88 11.23 -15.89 -18.39
C SER A 88 10.04 -15.65 -19.32
N THR A 89 9.25 -14.63 -19.01
CA THR A 89 8.39 -13.97 -20.01
C THR A 89 9.21 -13.69 -21.27
N VAL A 90 8.64 -13.95 -22.46
CA VAL A 90 9.28 -13.76 -23.79
C VAL A 90 10.69 -14.39 -23.98
N TRP A 91 11.08 -15.40 -23.20
CA TRP A 91 12.46 -15.95 -23.14
C TRP A 91 13.08 -16.32 -24.49
N ASN A 92 12.30 -16.88 -25.43
CA ASN A 92 12.76 -17.25 -26.78
C ASN A 92 12.15 -16.38 -27.90
N LEU A 93 11.55 -15.23 -27.57
CA LEU A 93 10.92 -14.36 -28.58
C LEU A 93 11.94 -13.53 -29.36
N TYR A 94 12.84 -12.85 -28.62
CA TYR A 94 13.81 -11.91 -29.20
C TYR A 94 15.17 -12.54 -29.47
N ASP A 95 15.62 -13.43 -28.58
CA ASP A 95 16.89 -14.17 -28.68
C ASP A 95 16.63 -15.61 -29.15
N LYS A 96 16.14 -15.72 -30.39
CA LYS A 96 15.65 -16.97 -30.96
C LYS A 96 16.74 -18.04 -31.06
N VAL A 97 16.50 -19.16 -30.40
CA VAL A 97 17.28 -20.40 -30.52
C VAL A 97 16.38 -21.51 -31.07
N VAL A 98 16.95 -22.37 -31.92
CA VAL A 98 16.28 -23.53 -32.50
C VAL A 98 16.63 -24.77 -31.67
N PHE A 99 15.67 -25.29 -30.93
CA PHE A 99 15.88 -26.38 -29.96
C PHE A 99 15.67 -27.79 -30.53
N THR A 100 15.57 -27.95 -31.85
CA THR A 100 15.17 -29.22 -32.48
C THR A 100 16.04 -30.43 -32.13
N GLN A 101 17.27 -30.21 -31.65
CA GLN A 101 18.22 -31.28 -31.28
C GLN A 101 18.34 -31.51 -29.76
N THR A 102 17.75 -30.64 -28.93
CA THR A 102 17.93 -30.66 -27.46
C THR A 102 16.74 -31.23 -26.70
N GLY A 103 15.56 -31.24 -27.31
CA GLY A 103 14.33 -31.80 -26.73
C GLY A 103 14.45 -33.19 -26.13
N PRO A 104 15.09 -34.20 -26.79
CA PRO A 104 15.26 -35.53 -26.21
C PRO A 104 16.01 -35.53 -24.87
N ARG A 105 17.08 -34.74 -24.74
CA ARG A 105 17.88 -34.64 -23.51
C ARG A 105 17.11 -33.99 -22.36
N ILE A 106 16.29 -32.99 -22.68
CA ILE A 106 15.41 -32.33 -21.70
C ILE A 106 14.31 -33.29 -21.27
N ALA A 107 13.71 -34.02 -22.20
CA ALA A 107 12.72 -35.06 -21.90
C ALA A 107 13.31 -36.15 -20.99
N ASP A 108 14.55 -36.60 -21.24
CA ASP A 108 15.25 -37.55 -20.37
C ASP A 108 15.41 -37.02 -18.93
N TRP A 109 15.78 -35.74 -18.79
CA TRP A 109 15.90 -35.09 -17.48
C TRP A 109 14.56 -34.95 -16.76
N VAL A 110 13.50 -34.54 -17.47
CA VAL A 110 12.15 -34.51 -16.90
C VAL A 110 11.74 -35.92 -16.46
N ARG A 111 11.99 -36.96 -17.27
CA ARG A 111 11.71 -38.35 -16.87
C ARG A 111 12.42 -38.77 -15.59
N ALA A 112 13.61 -38.24 -15.34
CA ALA A 112 14.40 -38.49 -14.14
C ALA A 112 13.98 -37.64 -12.92
N GLY A 113 12.89 -36.86 -13.02
CA GLY A 113 12.36 -36.08 -11.90
C GLY A 113 12.61 -34.57 -12.00
N GLY A 114 13.07 -34.05 -13.14
CA GLY A 114 13.18 -32.62 -13.38
C GLY A 114 11.84 -31.93 -13.62
N VAL A 115 11.73 -30.66 -13.24
CA VAL A 115 10.52 -29.85 -13.48
C VAL A 115 10.80 -28.70 -14.44
N LEU A 116 9.99 -28.60 -15.49
CA LEU A 116 10.08 -27.53 -16.48
C LEU A 116 8.87 -26.61 -16.39
N ILE A 117 9.09 -25.33 -16.04
CA ILE A 117 8.05 -24.29 -16.04
C ILE A 117 8.24 -23.38 -17.24
N LEU A 118 7.23 -23.37 -18.12
CA LEU A 118 7.18 -22.52 -19.30
C LEU A 118 6.16 -21.40 -19.08
N SER A 119 6.67 -20.20 -18.81
CA SER A 119 5.87 -18.99 -18.70
C SER A 119 5.59 -18.38 -20.07
N ASP A 120 4.51 -17.59 -20.16
CA ASP A 120 4.16 -16.76 -21.31
C ASP A 120 4.25 -17.49 -22.68
N GLN A 121 3.67 -18.68 -22.77
CA GLN A 121 3.70 -19.55 -23.96
C GLN A 121 2.74 -19.08 -25.06
N ASN A 122 2.94 -17.84 -25.49
CA ASN A 122 2.08 -17.08 -26.39
C ASN A 122 2.70 -16.86 -27.78
N TYR A 123 3.97 -17.20 -27.97
CA TYR A 123 4.70 -16.90 -29.20
C TYR A 123 5.23 -18.15 -29.90
N GLY A 124 5.17 -18.15 -31.24
CA GLY A 124 5.58 -19.28 -32.08
C GLY A 124 6.96 -19.89 -31.73
N PRO A 125 8.04 -19.09 -31.59
CA PRO A 125 9.36 -19.61 -31.23
C PRO A 125 9.42 -20.34 -29.87
N GLN A 126 8.56 -19.99 -28.92
CA GLN A 126 8.46 -20.72 -27.65
C GLN A 126 7.70 -22.04 -27.83
N LEU A 127 6.67 -22.06 -28.67
CA LEU A 127 5.94 -23.30 -28.99
C LEU A 127 6.77 -24.31 -29.78
N ASP A 128 7.68 -23.84 -30.64
CA ASP A 128 8.57 -24.70 -31.40
C ASP A 128 9.55 -25.48 -30.51
N PHE A 129 9.88 -24.95 -29.33
CA PHE A 129 10.65 -25.67 -28.33
C PHE A 129 9.94 -26.94 -27.85
N LEU A 130 8.64 -26.87 -27.55
CA LEU A 130 7.87 -28.05 -27.12
C LEU A 130 7.85 -29.15 -28.19
N LYS A 131 7.75 -28.77 -29.47
CA LYS A 131 7.74 -29.73 -30.59
C LYS A 131 9.04 -30.55 -30.72
N SER A 132 10.11 -30.14 -30.05
CA SER A 132 11.38 -30.89 -30.04
C SER A 132 11.35 -32.14 -29.15
N PHE A 133 10.34 -32.30 -28.29
CA PHE A 133 10.22 -33.45 -27.39
C PHE A 133 9.71 -34.69 -28.15
N PRO A 134 10.34 -35.87 -27.98
CA PRO A 134 10.00 -37.09 -28.72
C PRO A 134 8.59 -37.63 -28.44
N GLU A 135 7.96 -37.28 -27.31
CA GLU A 135 6.63 -37.72 -26.90
C GLU A 135 5.48 -36.91 -27.52
N GLY A 136 5.77 -36.07 -28.52
CA GLY A 136 4.76 -35.24 -29.16
C GLY A 136 4.19 -34.19 -28.20
N PHE A 137 5.06 -33.44 -27.52
CA PHE A 137 4.62 -32.26 -26.78
C PHE A 137 4.23 -31.18 -27.79
N TYR A 138 2.95 -30.89 -27.87
CA TYR A 138 2.49 -29.70 -28.56
C TYR A 138 1.33 -29.08 -27.81
N HIS A 139 1.30 -27.76 -27.85
CA HIS A 139 0.06 -27.03 -27.86
C HIS A 139 0.19 -25.86 -28.84
N SER A 140 -0.94 -25.34 -29.28
CA SER A 140 -1.02 -24.12 -30.09
C SER A 140 -1.33 -22.91 -29.21
N VAL A 141 -1.33 -21.74 -29.82
CA VAL A 141 -1.92 -20.53 -29.24
C VAL A 141 -3.31 -20.37 -29.82
N ARG A 142 -4.28 -20.11 -28.93
CA ARG A 142 -5.59 -19.60 -29.33
C ARG A 142 -5.65 -18.12 -29.01
N PRO A 143 -5.79 -17.23 -30.01
CA PRO A 143 -6.00 -15.80 -29.78
C PRO A 143 -7.19 -15.58 -28.84
N GLY A 144 -7.00 -14.72 -27.83
CA GLY A 144 -8.08 -14.35 -26.92
C GLY A 144 -9.15 -13.54 -27.64
N PHE A 145 -10.42 -13.85 -27.39
CA PHE A 145 -11.60 -13.20 -27.98
C PHE A 145 -11.75 -11.70 -27.61
N TYR A 146 -10.89 -11.17 -26.73
CA TYR A 146 -11.08 -9.87 -26.05
C TYR A 146 -10.07 -8.79 -26.45
N TRP A 147 -9.24 -9.05 -27.46
CA TRP A 147 -8.20 -8.13 -27.93
C TRP A 147 -8.38 -7.86 -29.42
N GLU A 148 -9.17 -6.84 -29.77
CA GLU A 148 -9.16 -6.29 -31.12
C GLU A 148 -7.95 -5.36 -31.26
N ASN A 149 -7.10 -5.58 -32.26
CA ASN A 149 -5.93 -4.73 -32.56
C ASN A 149 -4.96 -4.48 -31.39
N GLY A 150 -4.79 -5.46 -30.50
CA GLY A 150 -3.81 -5.38 -29.41
C GLY A 150 -4.18 -4.42 -28.28
N LYS A 151 -5.46 -4.01 -28.18
CA LYS A 151 -6.00 -3.29 -27.01
C LYS A 151 -7.21 -4.02 -26.45
N ARG A 152 -7.26 -4.09 -25.11
CA ARG A 152 -8.45 -4.50 -24.36
C ARG A 152 -9.43 -3.32 -24.35
N PRO A 153 -10.73 -3.52 -24.61
CA PRO A 153 -11.74 -2.48 -24.39
C PRO A 153 -11.76 -2.07 -22.91
N ASP A 154 -11.77 -0.76 -22.62
CA ASP A 154 -11.61 -0.18 -21.28
C ASP A 154 -12.67 -0.64 -20.25
N ASN A 155 -13.76 -1.24 -20.74
CA ASN A 155 -15.00 -1.55 -20.03
C ASN A 155 -15.33 -3.05 -20.08
N MET A 156 -14.36 -3.91 -20.40
CA MET A 156 -14.56 -5.35 -20.46
C MET A 156 -14.02 -6.07 -19.23
N GLU A 157 -14.89 -6.66 -18.41
CA GLU A 157 -14.53 -7.62 -17.37
C GLU A 157 -14.29 -9.01 -17.97
N LEU A 158 -13.19 -9.66 -17.56
CA LEU A 158 -12.96 -11.06 -17.93
C LEU A 158 -13.81 -11.94 -17.00
N PRO A 159 -14.50 -12.97 -17.52
CA PRO A 159 -15.16 -13.94 -16.65
C PRO A 159 -14.11 -14.58 -15.74
N PRO A 160 -14.45 -14.89 -14.48
CA PRO A 160 -13.51 -15.52 -13.57
C PRO A 160 -13.00 -16.84 -14.18
N PRO A 161 -11.73 -17.20 -14.00
CA PRO A 161 -11.23 -18.49 -14.44
C PRO A 161 -11.98 -19.62 -13.73
N SER A 162 -12.56 -20.55 -14.50
CA SER A 162 -13.12 -21.82 -14.02
C SER A 162 -12.03 -22.88 -13.88
N TRP A 163 -11.99 -23.54 -12.73
CA TRP A 163 -11.04 -24.60 -12.42
C TRP A 163 -11.46 -25.93 -13.05
N VAL A 164 -10.47 -26.69 -13.56
CA VAL A 164 -10.73 -27.97 -14.24
C VAL A 164 -10.21 -29.16 -13.45
N ALA A 165 -9.07 -29.00 -12.78
CA ALA A 165 -8.41 -30.10 -12.07
C ALA A 165 -8.42 -29.85 -10.56
N ASP A 166 -9.25 -30.62 -9.84
CA ASP A 166 -9.19 -30.71 -8.38
C ASP A 166 -8.07 -31.67 -7.97
N ILE A 167 -6.83 -31.22 -8.13
CA ILE A 167 -5.60 -31.98 -7.84
C ILE A 167 -4.75 -31.30 -6.78
N GLY A 168 -3.91 -32.08 -6.11
CA GLY A 168 -3.05 -31.59 -5.03
C GLY A 168 -2.16 -30.42 -5.42
N LEU A 169 -1.57 -30.44 -6.61
CA LEU A 169 -0.69 -29.38 -7.09
C LEU A 169 -1.36 -27.99 -7.10
N MET A 170 -2.68 -27.93 -7.31
CA MET A 170 -3.42 -26.67 -7.35
C MET A 170 -3.90 -26.21 -5.97
N ARG A 171 -3.82 -27.07 -4.96
CA ARG A 171 -4.50 -26.88 -3.66
C ARG A 171 -3.60 -26.99 -2.45
N ALA A 172 -2.41 -27.60 -2.58
CA ALA A 172 -1.58 -27.92 -1.44
C ALA A 172 -0.07 -27.78 -1.71
N PRO A 173 0.70 -27.27 -0.72
CA PRO A 173 0.22 -26.78 0.58
C PRO A 173 -0.47 -25.42 0.50
N CYS A 174 -0.34 -24.70 -0.62
CA CYS A 174 -0.97 -23.40 -0.85
C CYS A 174 -2.13 -23.55 -1.85
N ASP A 175 -3.25 -22.86 -1.63
CA ASP A 175 -4.35 -22.86 -2.61
C ASP A 175 -4.08 -21.85 -3.73
N LEU A 176 -3.58 -22.33 -4.87
CA LEU A 176 -3.22 -21.47 -6.00
C LEU A 176 -4.44 -20.74 -6.58
N ARG A 177 -5.66 -21.26 -6.38
CA ARG A 177 -6.89 -20.69 -6.93
C ARG A 177 -7.17 -19.28 -6.43
N ALA A 178 -6.72 -18.95 -5.20
CA ALA A 178 -6.90 -17.64 -4.61
C ALA A 178 -6.16 -16.51 -5.38
N TYR A 179 -5.08 -16.85 -6.08
CA TYR A 179 -4.24 -15.87 -6.78
C TYR A 179 -4.65 -15.67 -8.25
N LEU A 180 -5.34 -16.66 -8.83
CA LEU A 180 -5.65 -16.70 -10.26
C LEU A 180 -6.48 -15.50 -10.76
N PRO A 181 -7.46 -14.94 -10.01
CA PRO A 181 -8.19 -13.76 -10.47
C PRO A 181 -7.29 -12.57 -10.79
N GLU A 182 -6.20 -12.36 -10.04
CA GLU A 182 -5.25 -11.27 -10.30
C GLU A 182 -4.19 -11.66 -11.34
N VAL A 183 -3.65 -12.88 -11.26
CA VAL A 183 -2.59 -13.34 -12.17
C VAL A 183 -3.11 -13.55 -13.59
N ALA A 184 -4.39 -13.88 -13.76
CA ALA A 184 -5.01 -14.11 -15.07
C ALA A 184 -5.51 -12.82 -15.75
N LYS A 185 -5.77 -11.73 -15.01
CA LYS A 185 -6.21 -10.43 -15.56
C LYS A 185 -5.40 -9.90 -16.74
N PRO A 186 -4.05 -9.95 -16.72
CA PRO A 186 -3.25 -9.42 -17.81
C PRO A 186 -3.12 -10.39 -19.01
N CYS A 187 -3.76 -11.55 -18.96
CA CYS A 187 -3.67 -12.55 -20.01
C CYS A 187 -4.38 -12.09 -21.29
N TRP A 188 -3.70 -12.21 -22.43
CA TRP A 188 -4.22 -11.79 -23.74
C TRP A 188 -4.39 -12.95 -24.73
N GLN A 189 -3.85 -14.12 -24.39
CA GLN A 189 -3.92 -15.35 -25.17
C GLN A 189 -4.12 -16.58 -24.29
N SER A 190 -4.51 -17.70 -24.89
CA SER A 190 -4.74 -18.96 -24.19
C SER A 190 -4.05 -20.11 -24.89
N LEU A 191 -3.73 -21.16 -24.13
CA LEU A 191 -3.26 -22.43 -24.65
C LEU A 191 -4.40 -23.04 -25.50
N GLY A 192 -4.09 -23.28 -26.77
CA GLY A 192 -5.03 -23.78 -27.78
C GLY A 192 -5.13 -25.30 -27.79
N GLU A 193 -5.28 -25.87 -29.00
CA GLU A 193 -5.21 -27.31 -29.22
C GLU A 193 -3.91 -27.88 -28.64
N MET A 194 -4.00 -28.96 -27.87
CA MET A 194 -2.89 -29.59 -27.14
C MET A 194 -2.96 -31.10 -27.25
N ALA A 195 -1.81 -31.77 -27.09
CA ALA A 195 -1.76 -33.22 -27.03
C ALA A 195 -2.63 -33.79 -25.88
N PRO A 196 -3.27 -34.97 -26.02
CA PRO A 196 -4.22 -35.52 -25.03
C PRO A 196 -3.65 -35.73 -23.63
N GLU A 197 -2.33 -35.86 -23.50
CA GLU A 197 -1.63 -36.08 -22.25
C GLU A 197 -1.44 -34.79 -21.43
N TRP A 198 -1.74 -33.62 -22.01
CA TRP A 198 -1.80 -32.38 -21.25
C TRP A 198 -3.07 -32.35 -20.40
N GLN A 199 -2.88 -32.22 -19.10
CA GLN A 199 -3.95 -31.97 -18.14
C GLN A 199 -4.14 -30.46 -17.97
N PRO A 200 -5.28 -29.89 -18.39
CA PRO A 200 -5.63 -28.50 -18.11
C PRO A 200 -5.79 -28.29 -16.60
N LEU A 201 -5.11 -27.28 -16.06
CA LEU A 201 -5.20 -26.90 -14.65
C LEU A 201 -6.14 -25.71 -14.45
N VAL A 202 -6.03 -24.71 -15.33
CA VAL A 202 -6.83 -23.48 -15.27
C VAL A 202 -7.49 -23.22 -16.61
N ARG A 203 -8.81 -22.99 -16.60
CA ARG A 203 -9.58 -22.55 -17.78
C ARG A 203 -10.39 -21.29 -17.49
N TYR A 204 -10.85 -20.61 -18.52
CA TYR A 204 -12.00 -19.72 -18.43
C TYR A 204 -13.29 -20.52 -18.61
N GLU A 205 -14.42 -20.00 -18.12
CA GLU A 205 -15.75 -20.64 -18.28
C GLU A 205 -16.11 -20.95 -19.74
N ASN A 206 -15.56 -20.18 -20.69
CA ASN A 206 -15.71 -20.38 -22.13
C ASN A 206 -14.79 -21.50 -22.70
N GLY A 207 -14.10 -22.25 -21.85
CA GLY A 207 -13.29 -23.42 -22.20
C GLY A 207 -11.84 -23.14 -22.61
N HIS A 208 -11.38 -21.89 -22.55
CA HIS A 208 -10.00 -21.53 -22.89
C HIS A 208 -9.01 -21.94 -21.79
N THR A 209 -7.90 -22.62 -22.13
CA THR A 209 -6.92 -23.09 -21.14
C THR A 209 -5.80 -22.08 -20.95
N LEU A 210 -5.39 -21.84 -19.71
CA LEU A 210 -4.39 -20.83 -19.36
C LEU A 210 -3.17 -21.41 -18.68
N MET A 211 -3.36 -22.53 -17.98
CA MET A 211 -2.29 -23.31 -17.39
C MET A 211 -2.61 -24.78 -17.59
N ALA A 212 -1.62 -25.54 -18.03
CA ALA A 212 -1.72 -26.98 -18.17
C ALA A 212 -0.44 -27.63 -17.66
N MET A 213 -0.56 -28.87 -17.21
CA MET A 213 0.58 -29.70 -16.86
C MET A 213 0.61 -30.97 -17.67
N ARG A 214 1.78 -31.54 -17.83
CA ARG A 214 1.98 -32.87 -18.39
C ARG A 214 3.05 -33.61 -17.57
N PRO A 215 2.65 -34.61 -16.76
CA PRO A 215 3.60 -35.51 -16.12
C PRO A 215 4.42 -36.28 -17.16
N LEU A 216 5.68 -36.53 -16.86
CA LEU A 216 6.57 -37.32 -17.72
C LEU A 216 7.62 -38.03 -16.85
N GLY A 217 7.52 -39.36 -16.74
CA GLY A 217 8.32 -40.14 -15.78
C GLY A 217 8.07 -39.65 -14.34
N ASP A 218 9.15 -39.40 -13.60
CA ASP A 218 9.07 -38.88 -12.23
C ASP A 218 8.99 -37.35 -12.15
N GLY A 219 9.00 -36.66 -13.30
CA GLY A 219 8.97 -35.20 -13.41
C GLY A 219 7.73 -34.67 -14.13
N LEU A 220 7.79 -33.38 -14.45
CA LEU A 220 6.60 -32.60 -14.80
C LEU A 220 6.96 -31.41 -15.70
N VAL A 221 6.14 -31.16 -16.72
CA VAL A 221 6.17 -29.92 -17.50
C VAL A 221 4.91 -29.11 -17.22
N ILE A 222 5.08 -27.82 -16.89
CA ILE A 222 4.00 -26.83 -16.78
C ILE A 222 4.11 -25.85 -17.94
N SER A 223 2.99 -25.59 -18.60
CA SER A 223 2.85 -24.53 -19.60
C SER A 223 1.80 -23.53 -19.15
N MET A 224 2.12 -22.24 -19.26
CA MET A 224 1.26 -21.12 -18.84
C MET A 224 1.16 -20.08 -19.96
N SER A 225 -0.02 -19.51 -20.16
CA SER A 225 -0.25 -18.38 -21.08
C SER A 225 -0.12 -17.01 -20.40
N TYR A 226 0.17 -16.95 -19.11
CA TYR A 226 0.38 -15.69 -18.39
C TYR A 226 1.83 -15.26 -18.47
N TYR A 227 2.06 -13.95 -18.65
CA TYR A 227 3.34 -13.35 -18.37
C TYR A 227 3.49 -13.08 -16.87
N MET A 228 4.72 -13.16 -16.38
CA MET A 228 5.04 -12.98 -14.97
C MET A 228 5.78 -11.67 -14.76
N THR A 229 5.58 -11.08 -13.58
CA THR A 229 6.31 -9.89 -13.13
C THR A 229 6.50 -9.97 -11.62
N GLU A 230 7.38 -9.13 -11.06
CA GLU A 230 7.58 -9.05 -9.61
C GLU A 230 6.31 -8.72 -8.82
N ARG A 231 5.26 -8.20 -9.49
CA ARG A 231 3.93 -7.98 -8.90
C ARG A 231 3.26 -9.29 -8.43
N PHE A 232 3.61 -10.43 -9.03
CA PHE A 232 2.96 -11.72 -8.77
C PHE A 232 3.83 -12.65 -7.91
N VAL A 233 4.77 -12.10 -7.16
CA VAL A 233 5.73 -12.87 -6.34
C VAL A 233 5.07 -13.88 -5.41
N ASP A 234 3.92 -13.55 -4.82
CA ASP A 234 3.25 -14.46 -3.87
C ASP A 234 2.64 -15.68 -4.58
N PHE A 235 2.13 -15.52 -5.82
CA PHE A 235 1.69 -16.65 -6.64
C PHE A 235 2.88 -17.51 -7.08
N GLN A 236 3.96 -16.87 -7.55
CA GLN A 236 5.18 -17.56 -7.97
C GLN A 236 5.74 -18.41 -6.83
N GLU A 237 5.84 -17.84 -5.64
CA GLU A 237 6.26 -18.52 -4.42
C GLU A 237 5.33 -19.69 -4.07
N ALA A 238 4.01 -19.47 -4.07
CA ALA A 238 3.03 -20.53 -3.79
C ALA A 238 3.13 -21.68 -4.80
N LEU A 239 3.32 -21.38 -6.09
CA LEU A 239 3.48 -22.40 -7.14
C LEU A 239 4.74 -23.23 -6.92
N LEU A 240 5.87 -22.59 -6.58
CA LEU A 240 7.13 -23.28 -6.28
C LEU A 240 6.99 -24.21 -5.07
N ARG A 241 6.32 -23.76 -4.01
CA ARG A 241 6.04 -24.55 -2.80
C ARG A 241 5.16 -25.76 -3.10
N ASN A 242 4.10 -25.58 -3.89
CA ASN A 242 3.22 -26.66 -4.33
C ASN A 242 3.94 -27.68 -5.20
N LEU A 243 4.77 -27.21 -6.14
CA LEU A 243 5.55 -28.08 -6.99
C LEU A 243 6.52 -28.94 -6.19
N TRP A 244 7.27 -28.31 -5.28
CA TRP A 244 8.22 -29.05 -4.45
C TRP A 244 7.51 -30.10 -3.59
N CYS A 245 6.40 -29.74 -2.95
CA CYS A 245 5.56 -30.67 -2.20
C CYS A 245 5.05 -31.83 -3.06
N HIS A 246 4.52 -31.52 -4.25
CA HIS A 246 4.03 -32.53 -5.19
C HIS A 246 5.13 -33.52 -5.57
N MET A 247 6.33 -33.05 -5.84
CA MET A 247 7.47 -33.90 -6.21
C MET A 247 7.92 -34.81 -5.05
N GLU A 248 8.13 -34.25 -3.85
CA GLU A 248 8.60 -35.02 -2.70
C GLU A 248 7.61 -36.13 -2.34
N LEU A 249 6.31 -35.81 -2.34
CA LEU A 249 5.28 -36.79 -2.03
C LEU A 249 5.05 -37.78 -3.17
N ALA A 250 5.13 -37.37 -4.45
CA ALA A 250 5.02 -38.29 -5.58
C ALA A 250 6.12 -39.36 -5.54
N ARG A 251 7.36 -39.00 -5.17
CA ARG A 251 8.48 -39.94 -4.95
C ARG A 251 8.21 -40.91 -3.80
N ALA A 252 7.48 -40.46 -2.77
CA ALA A 252 6.99 -41.32 -1.70
C ALA A 252 5.73 -42.11 -2.09
N GLY A 253 5.21 -41.94 -3.30
CA GLY A 253 3.98 -42.58 -3.77
C GLY A 253 2.72 -42.03 -3.08
N LEU A 254 2.71 -40.75 -2.72
CA LEU A 254 1.61 -40.04 -2.11
C LEU A 254 1.25 -38.79 -2.91
N GLU A 255 0.03 -38.30 -2.72
CA GLU A 255 -0.42 -36.99 -3.17
C GLU A 255 -1.06 -36.26 -1.98
N LEU A 256 -0.55 -35.08 -1.62
CA LEU A 256 -1.26 -34.18 -0.72
C LEU A 256 -2.31 -33.43 -1.53
N ARG A 257 -3.58 -33.78 -1.34
CA ARG A 257 -4.69 -33.23 -2.11
C ARG A 257 -5.18 -31.88 -1.61
N GLN A 258 -5.15 -31.69 -0.31
CA GLN A 258 -5.65 -30.48 0.33
C GLN A 258 -5.02 -30.30 1.70
N VAL A 259 -4.70 -29.05 2.02
CA VAL A 259 -4.45 -28.59 3.39
C VAL A 259 -5.57 -27.62 3.75
N THR A 260 -6.22 -27.85 4.89
CA THR A 260 -7.24 -26.96 5.44
C THR A 260 -6.77 -26.48 6.80
N ILE A 261 -6.55 -25.18 6.93
CA ILE A 261 -6.26 -24.55 8.21
C ILE A 261 -7.55 -23.88 8.67
N GLY A 262 -8.27 -24.55 9.57
CA GLY A 262 -9.52 -24.08 10.15
C GLY A 262 -9.32 -23.52 11.56
N ARG A 263 -10.38 -22.90 12.08
CA ARG A 263 -10.39 -22.30 13.43
C ARG A 263 -10.06 -23.29 14.54
N ASP A 264 -10.56 -24.53 14.43
CA ASP A 264 -10.49 -25.54 15.48
C ASP A 264 -9.64 -26.76 15.09
N ALA A 265 -9.20 -26.83 13.83
CA ALA A 265 -8.42 -27.95 13.33
C ALA A 265 -7.55 -27.59 12.12
N ILE A 266 -6.41 -28.26 12.01
CA ILE A 266 -5.59 -28.32 10.81
C ILE A 266 -5.75 -29.71 10.20
N ALA A 267 -6.29 -29.79 9.00
CA ALA A 267 -6.55 -31.05 8.31
C ALA A 267 -5.75 -31.17 7.02
N CYS A 268 -5.27 -32.38 6.73
CA CYS A 268 -4.64 -32.73 5.47
C CYS A 268 -5.35 -33.93 4.85
N SER A 269 -5.77 -33.79 3.59
CA SER A 269 -6.24 -34.91 2.77
C SER A 269 -5.06 -35.46 1.97
N VAL A 270 -4.74 -36.73 2.17
CA VAL A 270 -3.64 -37.43 1.51
C VAL A 270 -4.20 -38.59 0.70
N ALA A 271 -3.64 -38.85 -0.47
CA ALA A 271 -3.98 -39.99 -1.30
C ALA A 271 -2.77 -40.89 -1.53
N ASP A 272 -3.01 -42.20 -1.54
CA ASP A 272 -2.03 -43.20 -1.94
C ASP A 272 -1.99 -43.33 -3.46
N THR A 273 -0.83 -43.07 -4.06
CA THR A 273 -0.60 -43.23 -5.50
C THR A 273 0.20 -44.49 -5.83
N ALA A 274 0.87 -45.11 -4.84
CA ALA A 274 1.63 -46.36 -5.03
C ALA A 274 0.80 -47.65 -4.95
N GLN A 275 -0.52 -47.56 -4.77
CA GLN A 275 -1.43 -48.71 -4.64
C GLN A 275 -1.07 -49.63 -3.45
N ARG A 276 -0.70 -49.05 -2.31
CA ARG A 276 -0.34 -49.77 -1.07
C ARG A 276 -1.08 -49.22 0.15
N ALA A 277 -1.62 -50.11 0.98
CA ALA A 277 -2.16 -49.71 2.27
C ALA A 277 -1.02 -49.32 3.22
N ARG A 278 -1.14 -48.19 3.91
CA ARG A 278 -0.11 -47.63 4.78
C ARG A 278 -0.69 -46.65 5.80
N GLU A 279 0.07 -46.38 6.85
CA GLU A 279 -0.26 -45.37 7.85
C GLU A 279 0.70 -44.18 7.67
N VAL A 280 0.12 -42.99 7.55
CA VAL A 280 0.87 -41.73 7.45
C VAL A 280 0.51 -40.87 8.65
N ILE A 281 1.50 -40.28 9.30
CA ILE A 281 1.30 -39.42 10.46
C ILE A 281 1.39 -37.97 9.99
N LEU A 282 0.32 -37.21 10.20
CA LEU A 282 0.33 -35.75 10.09
C LEU A 282 0.85 -35.17 11.40
N SER A 283 1.85 -34.31 11.35
CA SER A 283 2.27 -33.48 12.48
C SER A 283 2.16 -32.00 12.12
N ALA A 284 1.80 -31.16 13.10
CA ALA A 284 1.78 -29.71 12.95
C ALA A 284 2.44 -29.06 14.17
N GLY A 285 3.52 -28.33 13.94
CA GLY A 285 4.06 -27.36 14.89
C GLY A 285 3.34 -26.03 14.76
N ILE A 286 2.83 -25.48 15.86
CA ILE A 286 1.98 -24.29 15.91
C ILE A 286 2.59 -23.32 16.91
N ALA A 287 3.07 -22.17 16.44
CA ALA A 287 3.52 -21.07 17.29
C ALA A 287 2.69 -19.82 17.01
N ARG A 288 2.26 -19.11 18.05
CA ARG A 288 1.53 -17.84 17.92
C ARG A 288 2.41 -16.68 18.36
N ASP A 289 2.49 -15.64 17.55
CA ASP A 289 3.18 -14.38 17.84
C ASP A 289 4.63 -14.58 18.35
N GLY A 290 5.33 -15.58 17.79
CA GLY A 290 6.70 -15.95 18.20
C GLY A 290 6.81 -16.67 19.55
N GLY A 291 5.69 -17.10 20.13
CA GLY A 291 5.61 -17.89 21.36
C GLY A 291 6.08 -19.33 21.21
N ALA A 292 5.93 -20.12 22.27
CA ALA A 292 6.34 -21.52 22.29
C ALA A 292 5.54 -22.34 21.26
N GLU A 293 6.24 -23.22 20.55
CA GLU A 293 5.65 -24.12 19.57
C GLU A 293 4.93 -25.28 20.27
N VAL A 294 3.65 -25.47 19.93
CA VAL A 294 2.86 -26.63 20.33
C VAL A 294 2.80 -27.60 19.17
N VAL A 295 3.12 -28.87 19.40
CA VAL A 295 3.09 -29.91 18.35
C VAL A 295 1.85 -30.78 18.51
N GLY A 296 0.99 -30.78 17.50
CA GLY A 296 -0.12 -31.72 17.36
C GLY A 296 0.20 -32.84 16.37
N ARG A 297 -0.49 -33.98 16.51
CA ARG A 297 -0.34 -35.16 15.65
C ARG A 297 -1.66 -35.84 15.36
N ALA A 298 -1.80 -36.43 14.17
CA ALA A 298 -2.95 -37.23 13.76
C ALA A 298 -2.51 -38.36 12.80
N ASP A 299 -3.03 -39.57 13.03
CA ASP A 299 -2.77 -40.72 12.16
C ASP A 299 -3.74 -40.75 10.98
N ILE A 300 -3.23 -41.08 9.80
CA ILE A 300 -3.97 -41.16 8.53
C ILE A 300 -3.80 -42.58 7.97
N GLY A 301 -4.82 -43.41 8.16
CA GLY A 301 -4.88 -44.75 7.60
C GLY A 301 -5.29 -44.73 6.12
N LEU A 302 -4.35 -44.97 5.21
CA LEU A 302 -4.59 -45.03 3.77
C LEU A 302 -4.83 -46.47 3.31
N GLN A 303 -5.92 -46.68 2.57
CA GLN A 303 -6.13 -47.90 1.78
C GLN A 303 -5.33 -47.82 0.48
N ALA A 304 -5.01 -48.97 -0.12
CA ALA A 304 -4.33 -49.03 -1.41
C ALA A 304 -5.11 -48.25 -2.49
N GLY A 305 -4.46 -47.25 -3.09
CA GLY A 305 -5.07 -46.36 -4.10
C GLY A 305 -6.15 -45.41 -3.55
N GLY A 306 -6.37 -45.42 -2.24
CA GLY A 306 -7.40 -44.62 -1.56
C GLY A 306 -6.89 -43.27 -1.09
N ALA A 307 -7.81 -42.41 -0.67
CA ALA A 307 -7.52 -41.14 0.01
C ALA A 307 -8.15 -41.14 1.40
N ALA A 308 -7.48 -40.50 2.35
CA ALA A 308 -7.98 -40.30 3.71
C ALA A 308 -7.56 -38.92 4.22
N GLU A 309 -8.30 -38.43 5.21
CA GLU A 309 -8.02 -37.16 5.87
C GLU A 309 -7.57 -37.42 7.31
N GLY A 310 -6.55 -36.68 7.75
CA GLY A 310 -6.20 -36.55 9.16
C GLY A 310 -6.37 -35.12 9.60
N ALA A 311 -6.87 -34.93 10.82
CA ALA A 311 -7.08 -33.61 11.41
C ALA A 311 -6.44 -33.53 12.80
N ILE A 312 -5.66 -32.49 13.01
CA ILE A 312 -5.09 -32.11 14.30
C ILE A 312 -6.00 -31.05 14.89
N ALA A 313 -6.51 -31.28 16.10
CA ALA A 313 -7.23 -30.25 16.85
C ALA A 313 -6.27 -29.08 17.17
N ALA A 314 -6.66 -27.86 16.79
CA ALA A 314 -5.85 -26.65 16.94
C ALA A 314 -6.74 -25.43 17.16
N GLU A 315 -6.53 -24.68 18.25
CA GLU A 315 -7.32 -23.47 18.53
C GLU A 315 -6.69 -22.24 17.86
N LEU A 316 -7.00 -22.05 16.59
CA LEU A 316 -6.62 -20.91 15.75
C LEU A 316 -7.74 -19.85 15.72
N SER A 317 -8.34 -19.58 16.88
CA SER A 317 -9.50 -18.71 17.01
C SER A 317 -9.18 -17.29 17.47
N GLN A 318 -7.99 -17.11 18.06
CA GLN A 318 -7.61 -15.85 18.66
C GLN A 318 -6.92 -14.97 17.63
N PRO A 319 -7.26 -13.67 17.56
CA PRO A 319 -6.57 -12.75 16.66
C PRO A 319 -5.05 -12.77 16.87
N GLY A 320 -4.29 -12.91 15.79
CA GLY A 320 -2.83 -12.99 15.87
C GLY A 320 -2.21 -13.71 14.66
N VAL A 321 -0.89 -13.78 14.66
CA VAL A 321 -0.12 -14.47 13.62
C VAL A 321 0.28 -15.85 14.13
N TYR A 322 -0.18 -16.89 13.45
CA TYR A 322 0.21 -18.27 13.69
C TYR A 322 1.26 -18.70 12.66
N GLU A 323 2.39 -19.20 13.13
CA GLU A 323 3.39 -19.89 12.33
C GLU A 323 3.15 -21.40 12.45
N LEU A 324 2.93 -22.05 11.31
CA LEU A 324 2.59 -23.46 11.20
C LEU A 324 3.68 -24.20 10.44
N ARG A 325 4.11 -25.35 10.95
CA ARG A 325 4.99 -26.29 10.23
C ARG A 325 4.33 -27.65 10.18
N LEU A 326 3.86 -28.03 8.99
CA LEU A 326 3.26 -29.33 8.72
C LEU A 326 4.33 -30.33 8.25
N SER A 327 4.20 -31.58 8.69
CA SER A 327 4.95 -32.69 8.14
C SER A 327 4.09 -33.93 7.98
N LEU A 328 4.46 -34.76 6.99
CA LEU A 328 3.94 -36.11 6.82
C LEU A 328 5.08 -37.10 7.05
N SER A 329 4.85 -38.13 7.85
CA SER A 329 5.82 -39.21 8.08
C SER A 329 5.19 -40.59 7.98
N GLU A 330 6.00 -41.59 7.65
CA GLU A 330 5.63 -43.02 7.73
C GLU A 330 6.56 -43.66 8.76
N GLY A 331 6.01 -44.02 9.94
CA GLY A 331 6.82 -44.35 11.11
C GLY A 331 7.75 -43.19 11.50
N ASP A 332 9.04 -43.49 11.67
CA ASP A 332 10.08 -42.51 12.01
C ASP A 332 10.65 -41.77 10.79
N THR A 333 10.19 -42.08 9.57
CA THR A 333 10.70 -41.47 8.33
C THR A 333 9.83 -40.29 7.91
N THR A 334 10.37 -39.08 7.96
CA THR A 334 9.71 -37.89 7.39
C THR A 334 9.69 -37.98 5.87
N LEU A 335 8.49 -37.94 5.29
CA LEU A 335 8.26 -37.97 3.85
C LEU A 335 8.23 -36.57 3.24
N TRP A 336 7.72 -35.60 4.01
CA TRP A 336 7.60 -34.21 3.59
C TRP A 336 7.53 -33.30 4.82
N THR A 337 8.07 -32.08 4.72
CA THR A 337 7.88 -31.02 5.70
C THR A 337 7.76 -29.69 4.97
N THR A 338 6.74 -28.92 5.30
CA THR A 338 6.60 -27.56 4.78
C THR A 338 7.55 -26.61 5.49
N GLU A 339 7.85 -25.48 4.86
CA GLU A 339 8.46 -24.36 5.56
C GLU A 339 7.49 -23.77 6.60
N LYS A 340 7.84 -22.66 7.25
CA LYS A 340 6.87 -21.99 8.13
C LYS A 340 5.75 -21.37 7.29
N LEU A 341 4.56 -21.95 7.36
CA LEU A 341 3.33 -21.37 6.82
C LEU A 341 2.83 -20.31 7.80
N ARG A 342 2.60 -19.10 7.32
CA ARG A 342 2.02 -18.03 8.12
C ARG A 342 0.50 -18.04 7.95
N HIS A 343 -0.23 -18.22 9.04
CA HIS A 343 -1.68 -18.14 9.10
C HIS A 343 -2.09 -16.98 10.01
N GLU A 344 -2.74 -15.96 9.44
CA GLU A 344 -3.21 -14.81 10.21
C GLU A 344 -4.70 -14.97 10.48
N VAL A 345 -5.05 -14.97 11.76
CA VAL A 345 -6.45 -14.97 12.18
C VAL A 345 -6.84 -13.51 12.37
N PHE A 346 -7.55 -12.97 11.38
CA PHE A 346 -8.20 -11.67 11.47
C PHE A 346 -9.58 -11.82 12.11
N PRO A 347 -10.11 -10.81 12.82
CA PRO A 347 -11.54 -10.79 13.14
C PRO A 347 -12.38 -10.87 11.85
N PRO A 348 -13.60 -11.45 11.88
CA PRO A 348 -14.49 -11.50 10.72
C PRO A 348 -14.82 -10.08 10.23
N VAL A 349 -14.82 -9.86 8.90
CA VAL A 349 -14.91 -8.58 8.19
C VAL A 349 -14.33 -7.40 9.00
N ARG A 350 -13.11 -6.96 8.68
CA ARG A 350 -12.56 -5.75 9.28
C ARG A 350 -13.38 -4.56 8.81
N ILE A 351 -14.06 -3.92 9.76
CA ILE A 351 -14.83 -2.70 9.52
C ILE A 351 -14.06 -1.54 10.09
N THR A 352 -13.76 -0.54 9.27
CA THR A 352 -13.07 0.67 9.68
C THR A 352 -13.92 1.88 9.37
N VAL A 353 -14.13 2.73 10.36
CA VAL A 353 -14.84 4.00 10.20
C VAL A 353 -13.81 5.07 9.85
N ASN A 354 -13.99 5.77 8.74
CA ASN A 354 -13.05 6.79 8.30
C ASN A 354 -13.05 7.98 9.27
N LYS A 355 -14.21 8.49 9.66
CA LYS A 355 -14.37 9.62 10.60
C LYS A 355 -15.24 9.19 11.77
N SER A 356 -14.67 9.22 12.97
CA SER A 356 -15.39 8.86 14.21
C SER A 356 -15.71 10.06 15.10
N TYR A 357 -15.22 11.24 14.75
CA TYR A 357 -15.46 12.49 15.48
C TYR A 357 -16.10 13.49 14.54
N PHE A 358 -17.22 14.05 14.99
CA PHE A 358 -18.05 14.97 14.21
C PHE A 358 -18.22 16.26 14.99
N TYR A 359 -18.26 17.35 14.25
CA TYR A 359 -18.60 18.67 14.76
C TYR A 359 -20.08 18.93 14.50
N THR A 360 -20.50 20.20 14.50
CA THR A 360 -21.87 20.59 14.18
C THR A 360 -22.26 20.17 12.76
N GLY A 361 -23.48 19.67 12.60
CA GLY A 361 -24.04 19.26 11.30
C GLY A 361 -24.37 17.77 11.20
N PRO A 362 -24.72 17.29 9.99
CA PRO A 362 -25.02 15.89 9.73
C PRO A 362 -23.82 14.97 9.99
N VAL A 363 -24.07 13.78 10.53
CA VAL A 363 -23.05 12.74 10.66
C VAL A 363 -22.96 11.98 9.35
N ILE A 364 -21.88 12.21 8.61
CA ILE A 364 -21.60 11.53 7.34
C ILE A 364 -20.19 10.95 7.40
N THR A 365 -20.08 9.62 7.30
CA THR A 365 -18.76 8.99 7.20
C THR A 365 -18.75 7.73 6.36
N THR A 366 -17.63 7.51 5.71
CA THR A 366 -17.33 6.31 4.94
C THR A 366 -16.90 5.21 5.88
N ILE A 367 -17.56 4.07 5.73
CA ILE A 367 -17.28 2.82 6.42
C ILE A 367 -16.67 1.88 5.40
N ARG A 368 -15.48 1.38 5.71
CA ARG A 368 -14.77 0.41 4.90
C ARG A 368 -14.93 -0.99 5.48
N PHE A 369 -15.30 -1.94 4.63
CA PHE A 369 -15.45 -3.36 4.91
C PHE A 369 -14.38 -4.13 4.13
N ARG A 370 -13.51 -4.83 4.87
CA ARG A 370 -12.44 -5.66 4.31
C ARG A 370 -12.61 -7.10 4.78
N THR A 371 -12.69 -8.03 3.83
CA THR A 371 -12.66 -9.48 4.07
C THR A 371 -11.21 -9.99 4.07
N PRO A 372 -10.94 -11.23 4.51
CA PRO A 372 -9.61 -11.82 4.39
C PRO A 372 -9.10 -11.92 2.94
N THR A 373 -10.00 -12.00 1.96
CA THR A 373 -9.69 -12.15 0.53
C THR A 373 -9.68 -10.84 -0.24
N GLY A 374 -10.03 -9.70 0.38
CA GLY A 374 -10.04 -8.40 -0.28
C GLY A 374 -11.09 -7.42 0.26
N LEU A 375 -11.56 -6.51 -0.59
CA LEU A 375 -12.65 -5.60 -0.25
C LEU A 375 -14.00 -6.30 -0.43
N LEU A 376 -14.96 -5.97 0.44
CA LEU A 376 -16.33 -6.46 0.29
C LEU A 376 -16.99 -5.79 -0.93
N PRO A 377 -17.68 -6.50 -1.83
CA PRO A 377 -18.36 -5.88 -2.98
C PRO A 377 -19.30 -4.73 -2.59
N ALA A 378 -19.44 -3.74 -3.47
CA ALA A 378 -20.26 -2.54 -3.24
C ALA A 378 -21.76 -2.83 -3.03
N ASP A 379 -22.24 -3.99 -3.47
CA ASP A 379 -23.62 -4.47 -3.38
C ASP A 379 -23.85 -5.52 -2.29
N ALA A 380 -22.79 -5.99 -1.63
CA ALA A 380 -22.91 -6.96 -0.55
C ALA A 380 -23.83 -6.43 0.58
N PRO A 381 -24.74 -7.27 1.13
CA PRO A 381 -25.62 -6.86 2.21
C PRO A 381 -24.83 -6.39 3.43
N ALA A 382 -25.10 -5.17 3.88
CA ALA A 382 -24.55 -4.60 5.09
C ALA A 382 -25.62 -3.76 5.80
N SER A 383 -25.57 -3.71 7.12
CA SER A 383 -26.49 -2.90 7.92
C SER A 383 -25.75 -2.15 9.02
N ALA A 384 -26.35 -1.05 9.46
CA ALA A 384 -25.86 -0.23 10.54
C ALA A 384 -26.99 0.02 11.54
N THR A 385 -26.68 -0.07 12.83
CA THR A 385 -27.54 0.42 13.91
C THR A 385 -26.75 1.45 14.71
N LEU A 386 -27.29 2.66 14.82
CA LEU A 386 -26.73 3.72 15.63
C LEU A 386 -27.59 3.89 16.89
N THR A 387 -26.96 3.91 18.05
CA THR A 387 -27.62 4.07 19.35
C THR A 387 -27.10 5.31 20.05
N GLY A 388 -28.01 6.16 20.52
CA GLY A 388 -27.70 7.40 21.21
C GLY A 388 -27.20 7.20 22.64
N PRO A 389 -26.70 8.28 23.29
CA PRO A 389 -26.29 8.27 24.70
C PRO A 389 -27.40 7.87 25.67
N ASP A 390 -28.66 8.06 25.28
CA ASP A 390 -29.87 7.68 26.02
C ASP A 390 -30.26 6.20 25.84
N GLY A 391 -29.50 5.46 25.03
CA GLY A 391 -29.77 4.07 24.68
C GLY A 391 -30.85 3.87 23.61
N LEU A 392 -31.36 4.96 23.01
CA LEU A 392 -32.38 4.89 21.97
C LEU A 392 -31.75 4.76 20.58
N ALA A 393 -32.43 4.05 19.69
CA ALA A 393 -32.00 3.93 18.30
C ALA A 393 -32.14 5.29 17.59
N VAL A 394 -31.07 5.69 16.89
CA VAL A 394 -31.01 6.91 16.09
C VAL A 394 -31.20 6.53 14.62
N PRO A 395 -32.07 7.22 13.87
CA PRO A 395 -32.21 6.99 12.44
C PRO A 395 -30.89 7.21 11.70
N CYS A 396 -30.41 6.18 11.00
CA CYS A 396 -29.27 6.26 10.10
C CYS A 396 -29.51 5.41 8.85
N THR A 397 -28.90 5.80 7.75
CA THR A 397 -28.84 5.00 6.52
C THR A 397 -27.41 4.57 6.25
N LEU A 398 -27.26 3.41 5.61
CA LEU A 398 -25.98 2.92 5.12
C LEU A 398 -26.12 2.73 3.61
N GLU A 399 -25.52 3.63 2.84
CA GLU A 399 -25.68 3.70 1.39
C GLU A 399 -24.45 3.14 0.66
N PRO A 400 -24.61 2.52 -0.52
CA PRO A 400 -23.49 2.13 -1.37
C PRO A 400 -22.55 3.32 -1.67
N SER A 401 -21.25 3.10 -1.57
CA SER A 401 -20.24 4.03 -2.07
C SER A 401 -19.83 3.59 -3.49
N PRO A 402 -19.45 4.50 -4.39
CA PRO A 402 -18.87 4.13 -5.70
C PRO A 402 -17.52 3.41 -5.59
N ARG A 403 -16.92 3.35 -4.39
CA ARG A 403 -15.69 2.59 -4.13
C ARG A 403 -16.01 1.23 -3.53
N ASP A 404 -15.43 0.18 -4.08
CA ASP A 404 -15.52 -1.17 -3.52
C ASP A 404 -15.10 -1.20 -2.06
N GLY A 405 -15.75 -2.07 -1.29
CA GLY A 405 -15.53 -2.18 0.15
C GLY A 405 -16.06 -1.00 0.95
N CYS A 406 -16.64 0.05 0.35
CA CYS A 406 -17.06 1.23 1.09
C CYS A 406 -18.58 1.39 1.12
N ARG A 407 -19.10 1.94 2.22
CA ARG A 407 -20.47 2.44 2.37
C ARG A 407 -20.44 3.80 3.03
N VAL A 408 -21.42 4.65 2.73
CA VAL A 408 -21.58 5.94 3.41
C VAL A 408 -22.66 5.80 4.47
N LEU A 409 -22.27 5.93 5.74
CA LEU A 409 -23.20 6.07 6.84
C LEU A 409 -23.67 7.53 6.88
N LYS A 410 -25.00 7.73 6.89
CA LYS A 410 -25.60 9.05 7.07
C LYS A 410 -26.56 9.02 8.24
N ALA A 411 -26.42 9.98 9.14
CA ALA A 411 -27.43 10.35 10.11
C ALA A 411 -27.65 11.88 10.05
N GLY A 412 -28.80 12.33 10.54
CA GLY A 412 -29.09 13.76 10.64
C GLY A 412 -28.12 14.49 11.58
N ALA A 413 -28.37 15.79 11.80
CA ALA A 413 -27.65 16.50 12.85
C ALA A 413 -28.00 15.88 14.22
N LEU A 414 -26.98 15.48 14.97
CA LEU A 414 -27.11 14.83 16.26
C LEU A 414 -26.64 15.77 17.38
N PRO A 415 -27.24 15.72 18.58
CA PRO A 415 -26.72 16.48 19.71
C PRO A 415 -25.33 15.96 20.14
N PRO A 416 -24.51 16.80 20.80
CA PRO A 416 -23.24 16.36 21.34
C PRO A 416 -23.39 15.14 22.25
N GLY A 417 -22.52 14.15 22.06
CA GLY A 417 -22.62 12.88 22.77
C GLY A 417 -21.84 11.75 22.11
N VAL A 418 -21.82 10.62 22.80
CA VAL A 418 -21.17 9.38 22.36
C VAL A 418 -22.23 8.41 21.86
N TYR A 419 -22.08 7.95 20.63
CA TYR A 419 -23.02 7.08 19.93
C TYR A 419 -22.37 5.73 19.65
N ALA A 420 -23.07 4.66 20.01
CA ALA A 420 -22.62 3.30 19.72
C ALA A 420 -23.08 2.92 18.31
N LEU A 421 -22.14 2.57 17.45
CA LEU A 421 -22.39 2.13 16.08
C LEU A 421 -22.12 0.63 16.00
N LYS A 422 -23.17 -0.15 15.70
CA LYS A 422 -23.05 -1.57 15.36
C LYS A 422 -23.17 -1.73 13.86
N LEU A 423 -22.22 -2.45 13.26
CA LEU A 423 -22.15 -2.70 11.83
C LEU A 423 -22.17 -4.20 11.59
N THR A 424 -22.95 -4.64 10.61
CA THR A 424 -22.94 -6.04 10.15
C THR A 424 -22.78 -6.09 8.64
N ALA A 425 -22.10 -7.12 8.16
CA ALA A 425 -21.93 -7.39 6.75
C ALA A 425 -21.98 -8.89 6.47
N HIS A 426 -22.62 -9.26 5.36
CA HIS A 426 -22.75 -10.64 4.92
C HIS A 426 -22.02 -10.83 3.58
N PRO A 427 -20.76 -11.29 3.59
CA PRO A 427 -20.05 -11.64 2.36
C PRO A 427 -20.71 -12.82 1.66
N ALA A 428 -20.76 -12.78 0.33
CA ALA A 428 -21.32 -13.87 -0.47
C ALA A 428 -20.56 -15.18 -0.21
N GLY A 429 -21.26 -16.20 0.31
CA GLY A 429 -20.67 -17.51 0.62
C GLY A 429 -19.78 -17.53 1.87
N GLY A 430 -19.74 -16.45 2.66
CA GLY A 430 -18.99 -16.36 3.92
C GLY A 430 -19.89 -16.16 5.15
N GLU A 431 -19.30 -16.23 6.34
CA GLU A 431 -20.01 -15.95 7.60
C GLU A 431 -20.28 -14.44 7.78
N GLU A 432 -21.34 -14.12 8.52
CA GLU A 432 -21.64 -12.74 8.94
C GLU A 432 -20.47 -12.18 9.75
N GLY A 433 -19.98 -11.00 9.34
CA GLY A 433 -19.04 -10.21 10.12
C GLY A 433 -19.76 -9.06 10.82
N SER A 434 -19.37 -8.76 12.04
CA SER A 434 -19.86 -7.59 12.76
C SER A 434 -18.74 -6.84 13.44
N ALA A 435 -18.84 -5.52 13.49
CA ALA A 435 -17.96 -4.67 14.28
C ALA A 435 -18.76 -3.64 15.06
N GLU A 436 -18.16 -3.19 16.15
CA GLU A 436 -18.65 -2.06 16.92
C GLU A 436 -17.64 -0.92 16.78
N ALA A 437 -18.17 0.29 16.65
CA ALA A 437 -17.42 1.52 16.64
C ALA A 437 -18.14 2.54 17.51
N VAL A 438 -17.42 3.59 17.88
CA VAL A 438 -17.97 4.73 18.62
C VAL A 438 -17.88 5.94 17.71
N LEU A 439 -19.01 6.63 17.55
CA LEU A 439 -19.05 7.96 16.94
C LEU A 439 -19.25 9.00 18.04
N THR A 440 -18.41 10.03 18.05
CA THR A 440 -18.49 11.12 19.01
C THR A 440 -18.88 12.40 18.30
N VAL A 441 -20.00 12.98 18.70
CA VAL A 441 -20.40 14.32 18.25
C VAL A 441 -19.93 15.30 19.31
N LEU A 442 -19.04 16.19 18.92
CA LEU A 442 -18.46 17.21 19.77
C LEU A 442 -19.38 18.43 19.79
N GLY A 443 -19.45 19.11 20.94
CA GLY A 443 -20.06 20.43 21.06
C GLY A 443 -19.20 21.52 20.42
N GLU A 444 -19.53 22.78 20.70
CA GLU A 444 -18.63 23.89 20.34
C GLU A 444 -17.27 23.72 21.04
N ARG A 445 -16.21 24.04 20.30
CA ARG A 445 -14.81 23.91 20.70
C ARG A 445 -14.02 25.10 20.17
N ARG A 446 -12.86 25.33 20.79
CA ARG A 446 -11.87 26.31 20.31
C ARG A 446 -11.47 26.01 18.88
N VAL A 447 -11.01 24.79 18.63
CA VAL A 447 -10.58 24.35 17.29
C VAL A 447 -11.54 23.30 16.77
N MET A 448 -12.11 23.55 15.59
CA MET A 448 -13.04 22.63 14.95
C MET A 448 -12.98 22.76 13.43
N PHE A 449 -13.66 21.85 12.73
CA PHE A 449 -13.84 21.92 11.28
C PHE A 449 -15.31 22.01 10.94
N ASN A 450 -15.68 22.90 10.03
CA ASN A 450 -17.04 22.94 9.50
C ASN A 450 -17.28 21.82 8.46
N GLU A 451 -18.49 21.77 7.91
CA GLU A 451 -18.90 20.79 6.90
C GLU A 451 -18.05 20.82 5.60
N ASN A 452 -17.34 21.92 5.33
CA ASN A 452 -16.45 22.09 4.19
C ASN A 452 -14.97 21.83 4.54
N ASN A 453 -14.70 21.21 5.70
CA ASN A 453 -13.36 20.96 6.23
C ASN A 453 -12.53 22.24 6.45
N ILE A 454 -13.17 23.39 6.62
CA ILE A 454 -12.49 24.65 6.93
C ILE A 454 -12.21 24.69 8.43
N CYS A 455 -10.96 24.96 8.80
CA CYS A 455 -10.55 25.12 10.20
C CYS A 455 -11.19 26.38 10.78
N LEU A 456 -11.76 26.26 11.98
CA LEU A 456 -12.24 27.37 12.79
C LEU A 456 -11.42 27.42 14.08
N VAL A 457 -10.96 28.61 14.46
CA VAL A 457 -10.31 28.88 15.75
C VAL A 457 -11.13 29.96 16.46
N ASP A 458 -11.67 29.65 17.64
CA ASP A 458 -12.58 30.51 18.39
C ASP A 458 -13.80 30.98 17.57
N GLY A 459 -14.29 30.09 16.68
CA GLY A 459 -15.42 30.35 15.77
C GLY A 459 -15.06 31.13 14.49
N GLU A 460 -13.84 31.67 14.40
CA GLU A 460 -13.37 32.40 13.22
C GLU A 460 -12.67 31.47 12.23
N GLN A 461 -12.85 31.71 10.93
CA GLN A 461 -12.17 30.92 9.90
C GLN A 461 -10.65 31.11 9.95
N PHE A 462 -9.92 30.01 9.88
CA PHE A 462 -8.47 29.98 10.01
C PHE A 462 -7.85 29.23 8.83
N PHE A 463 -7.02 29.90 8.03
CA PHE A 463 -6.21 29.25 6.98
C PHE A 463 -4.82 28.90 7.53
N PRO A 464 -4.49 27.62 7.79
CA PRO A 464 -3.20 27.24 8.37
C PRO A 464 -2.04 27.44 7.37
N LEU A 465 -1.11 28.32 7.74
CA LEU A 465 0.17 28.59 7.07
C LEU A 465 1.32 28.42 8.07
N GLY A 466 2.04 27.31 7.98
CA GLY A 466 2.97 26.91 9.05
C GLY A 466 4.41 26.61 8.62
N ILE A 467 5.30 26.44 9.60
CA ILE A 467 6.70 26.10 9.35
C ILE A 467 7.20 25.11 10.42
N TYR A 468 8.03 24.16 10.00
CA TYR A 468 8.68 23.21 10.90
C TYR A 468 9.88 23.82 11.62
N PHE A 469 10.04 23.49 12.89
CA PHE A 469 11.27 23.68 13.69
C PHE A 469 11.78 25.12 13.88
N PRO A 470 10.95 26.17 13.97
CA PRO A 470 11.45 27.40 14.58
C PRO A 470 11.75 27.15 16.07
N PRO A 471 12.86 27.64 16.64
CA PRO A 471 13.03 27.67 18.09
C PRO A 471 12.10 28.71 18.72
N PRO A 472 11.74 28.61 20.02
CA PRO A 472 10.85 29.56 20.70
C PRO A 472 11.25 31.03 20.56
N SER A 473 12.55 31.31 20.50
CA SER A 473 13.12 32.65 20.28
C SER A 473 12.76 33.27 18.93
N LYS A 474 12.31 32.47 17.95
CA LYS A 474 12.00 32.89 16.57
C LYS A 474 10.50 32.92 16.25
N PHE A 475 9.63 32.62 17.21
CA PHE A 475 8.18 32.57 16.97
C PHE A 475 7.61 33.92 16.51
N GLN A 476 8.06 35.01 17.13
CA GLN A 476 7.71 36.37 16.71
C GLN A 476 8.19 36.65 15.27
N THR A 477 9.40 36.21 14.92
CA THR A 477 9.92 36.34 13.55
C THR A 477 9.07 35.56 12.55
N MET A 478 8.60 34.36 12.89
CA MET A 478 7.70 33.58 12.02
C MET A 478 6.37 34.31 11.81
N ARG A 479 5.79 34.86 12.89
CA ARG A 479 4.57 35.66 12.82
C ARG A 479 4.72 36.87 11.89
N GLU A 480 5.84 37.58 12.00
CA GLU A 480 6.16 38.75 11.17
C GLU A 480 6.39 38.42 9.68
N HIS A 481 6.79 37.18 9.37
CA HIS A 481 6.91 36.71 7.99
C HIS A 481 5.56 36.33 7.36
N GLY A 482 4.54 36.12 8.19
CA GLY A 482 3.18 35.79 7.75
C GLY A 482 2.73 34.36 8.12
N PHE A 483 3.56 33.58 8.79
CA PHE A 483 3.13 32.30 9.37
C PHE A 483 2.14 32.55 10.51
N ASN A 484 1.21 31.63 10.69
CA ASN A 484 0.18 31.68 11.74
C ASN A 484 0.06 30.40 12.55
N PHE A 485 0.78 29.33 12.17
CA PHE A 485 1.05 28.21 13.05
C PHE A 485 2.47 27.67 12.87
N MET A 486 2.89 26.77 13.74
CA MET A 486 4.17 26.08 13.61
C MET A 486 4.09 24.63 14.07
N TYR A 487 4.99 23.82 13.52
CA TYR A 487 5.31 22.53 14.09
C TYR A 487 6.61 22.61 14.89
N TRP A 488 6.56 22.13 16.12
CA TRP A 488 7.71 22.08 17.01
C TRP A 488 7.87 20.66 17.58
N LEU A 489 9.09 20.12 17.44
CA LEU A 489 9.45 18.80 17.94
C LEU A 489 10.29 18.93 19.21
N LEU A 490 9.96 18.06 20.14
CA LEU A 490 10.64 17.80 21.40
C LEU A 490 12.16 17.59 21.23
N PRO A 491 12.97 17.89 22.25
CA PRO A 491 14.41 18.19 22.12
C PRO A 491 15.32 16.96 22.00
N ARG A 492 14.82 15.80 21.54
CA ARG A 492 15.64 14.57 21.40
C ARG A 492 15.42 13.85 20.07
N GLY A 493 15.26 14.60 18.99
CA GLY A 493 15.17 14.07 17.62
C GLY A 493 16.11 14.77 16.64
N TRP A 494 16.02 14.40 15.37
CA TRP A 494 16.67 15.10 14.27
C TRP A 494 16.20 16.56 14.27
N GLY A 495 17.13 17.52 14.35
CA GLY A 495 16.79 18.95 14.34
C GLY A 495 16.65 19.65 15.70
N ALA A 496 17.18 19.12 16.80
CA ALA A 496 17.28 19.88 18.05
C ALA A 496 18.41 20.94 17.99
N THR A 497 18.10 22.21 18.27
CA THR A 497 19.06 23.32 18.36
C THR A 497 19.79 23.30 19.71
N GLU A 498 20.93 24.00 19.86
CA GLU A 498 21.62 24.16 21.17
C GLU A 498 20.71 24.81 22.24
N GLU A 499 19.79 25.70 21.84
CA GLU A 499 18.76 26.31 22.69
C GLU A 499 17.69 25.29 23.13
N ALA A 500 17.36 24.32 22.28
CA ALA A 500 16.47 23.19 22.61
C ALA A 500 17.19 22.09 23.43
N LEU A 501 18.49 21.90 23.21
CA LEU A 501 19.32 20.91 23.91
C LEU A 501 19.74 21.37 25.32
N GLY A 502 19.62 22.66 25.63
CA GLY A 502 20.06 23.25 26.90
C GLY A 502 19.05 23.18 28.06
N ASN A 503 17.77 22.95 27.78
CA ASN A 503 16.68 22.95 28.77
C ASN A 503 16.22 21.52 29.12
N ASP A 504 15.74 21.31 30.36
CA ASP A 504 15.02 20.08 30.71
C ASP A 504 13.72 20.02 29.88
N PRO A 505 13.37 18.89 29.22
CA PRO A 505 12.08 18.73 28.54
C PRO A 505 10.85 19.15 29.37
N ALA A 506 10.93 19.07 30.71
CA ALA A 506 9.88 19.54 31.62
C ALA A 506 9.73 21.07 31.67
N GLU A 507 10.77 21.83 31.35
CA GLU A 507 10.77 23.30 31.33
C GLU A 507 10.49 23.86 29.92
N GLU A 508 10.74 23.07 28.89
CA GLU A 508 10.67 23.52 27.50
C GLU A 508 9.24 23.62 26.95
N MET A 509 8.36 22.67 27.29
CA MET A 509 6.96 22.71 26.83
C MET A 509 6.22 23.97 27.36
N PRO A 510 6.30 24.33 28.66
CA PRO A 510 5.73 25.58 29.16
C PRO A 510 6.32 26.83 28.47
N LEU A 511 7.64 26.85 28.20
CA LEU A 511 8.28 27.96 27.50
C LEU A 511 7.75 28.10 26.06
N CYS A 512 7.60 26.99 25.33
CA CYS A 512 7.04 27.00 23.98
C CYS A 512 5.61 27.53 23.96
N ILE A 513 4.76 27.07 24.89
CA ILE A 513 3.41 27.57 25.09
C ILE A 513 3.43 29.08 25.34
N GLU A 514 4.20 29.54 26.33
CA GLU A 514 4.31 30.96 26.69
C GLU A 514 4.73 31.82 25.49
N ARG A 515 5.76 31.39 24.75
CA ARG A 515 6.26 32.13 23.59
C ARG A 515 5.27 32.16 22.44
N ALA A 516 4.54 31.09 22.21
CA ALA A 516 3.56 31.04 21.14
C ALA A 516 2.36 31.95 21.45
N GLU A 517 1.91 31.97 22.70
CA GLU A 517 0.88 32.90 23.19
C GLU A 517 1.33 34.35 23.05
N GLN A 518 2.57 34.67 23.45
CA GLN A 518 3.15 36.00 23.31
C GLN A 518 3.22 36.45 21.83
N ALA A 519 3.62 35.55 20.94
CA ALA A 519 3.72 35.82 19.50
C ALA A 519 2.38 35.70 18.76
N GLN A 520 1.31 35.28 19.44
CA GLN A 520 -0.01 35.01 18.86
C GLN A 520 0.05 34.08 17.64
N ILE A 521 0.80 33.00 17.78
CA ILE A 521 1.00 31.97 16.75
C ILE A 521 0.52 30.63 17.31
N MET A 522 -0.16 29.85 16.47
CA MET A 522 -0.71 28.57 16.89
C MET A 522 0.35 27.46 16.86
N ASN A 523 0.22 26.47 17.73
CA ASN A 523 1.15 25.36 17.90
C ASN A 523 0.52 24.04 17.45
N LEU A 524 1.30 23.26 16.69
CA LEU A 524 1.04 21.86 16.37
C LEU A 524 2.12 21.00 17.05
N PRO A 525 2.05 20.78 18.38
CA PRO A 525 3.08 20.02 19.10
C PRO A 525 3.09 18.55 18.70
N HIS A 526 4.30 18.00 18.48
CA HIS A 526 4.49 16.55 18.51
C HIS A 526 4.49 16.07 19.95
N VAL A 527 3.57 15.20 20.32
CA VAL A 527 3.55 14.62 21.67
C VAL A 527 3.98 13.16 21.56
N SER A 528 5.09 12.79 22.21
CA SER A 528 5.49 11.38 22.26
C SER A 528 4.49 10.59 23.11
N PRO A 529 4.12 9.35 22.72
CA PRO A 529 3.23 8.49 23.51
C PRO A 529 3.66 8.33 24.98
N ALA A 530 4.98 8.32 25.24
CA ALA A 530 5.53 8.20 26.59
C ALA A 530 5.29 9.43 27.49
N ARG A 531 4.78 10.55 26.94
CA ARG A 531 4.59 11.84 27.62
C ARG A 531 3.14 12.34 27.53
N PHE A 532 2.21 11.55 27.00
CA PHE A 532 0.80 11.92 26.86
C PHE A 532 0.20 12.44 28.17
N ASP A 533 0.35 11.69 29.26
CA ASP A 533 -0.21 12.04 30.57
C ASP A 533 0.39 13.32 31.18
N GLU A 534 1.59 13.71 30.75
CA GLU A 534 2.28 14.89 31.26
C GLU A 534 1.94 16.15 30.45
N TRP A 535 1.98 16.06 29.12
CA TRP A 535 1.93 17.25 28.27
C TRP A 535 0.58 17.54 27.66
N ILE A 536 -0.25 16.53 27.39
CA ILE A 536 -1.60 16.78 26.86
C ILE A 536 -2.40 17.65 27.84
N PRO A 537 -2.39 17.42 29.17
CA PRO A 537 -3.07 18.31 30.11
C PRO A 537 -2.58 19.76 30.06
N LEU A 538 -1.27 20.00 29.85
CA LEU A 538 -0.73 21.36 29.73
C LEU A 538 -1.14 22.03 28.42
N LEU A 539 -1.02 21.31 27.32
CA LEU A 539 -1.32 21.82 25.98
C LEU A 539 -2.82 22.07 25.80
N LYS A 540 -3.66 21.20 26.35
CA LYS A 540 -5.12 21.33 26.31
C LYS A 540 -5.61 22.67 26.86
N GLU A 541 -4.98 23.15 27.93
CA GLU A 541 -5.36 24.43 28.56
C GLU A 541 -4.77 25.65 27.82
N SER A 542 -3.79 25.46 26.93
CA SER A 542 -3.16 26.58 26.23
C SER A 542 -4.02 27.09 25.07
N PRO A 543 -4.31 28.41 25.00
CA PRO A 543 -4.92 29.01 23.83
C PRO A 543 -4.09 28.93 22.54
N SER A 544 -2.80 28.64 22.63
CA SER A 544 -1.95 28.50 21.45
C SER A 544 -2.08 27.13 20.76
N THR A 545 -2.67 26.12 21.40
CA THR A 545 -2.73 24.76 20.81
C THR A 545 -3.74 24.70 19.66
N LEU A 546 -3.27 24.30 18.47
CA LEU A 546 -4.11 24.09 17.29
C LEU A 546 -4.61 22.65 17.21
N ALA A 547 -3.68 21.70 17.31
CA ALA A 547 -3.92 20.27 17.15
C ALA A 547 -2.71 19.49 17.69
N TYR A 548 -2.83 18.19 17.88
CA TYR A 548 -1.71 17.31 18.27
C TYR A 548 -1.16 16.57 17.07
N TYR A 549 0.14 16.69 16.81
CA TYR A 549 0.79 15.80 15.85
C TYR A 549 1.10 14.47 16.53
N ILE A 550 0.35 13.43 16.15
CA ILE A 550 0.42 12.11 16.78
C ILE A 550 1.76 11.42 16.55
N TYR A 551 2.22 11.40 15.31
CA TYR A 551 3.44 10.72 14.92
C TYR A 551 3.84 11.01 13.46
N ASP A 552 5.14 11.14 13.22
CA ASP A 552 5.75 11.35 11.91
C ASP A 552 5.95 10.04 11.13
N GLU A 553 5.37 9.95 9.93
CA GLU A 553 5.56 8.83 8.97
C GLU A 553 5.54 7.42 9.60
N PRO A 554 4.41 7.00 10.19
CA PRO A 554 4.33 5.80 11.03
C PRO A 554 4.59 4.46 10.32
N ASP A 555 4.73 4.45 9.00
CA ASP A 555 5.09 3.23 8.24
C ASP A 555 6.62 3.12 8.07
N GLU A 556 7.29 4.25 7.78
CA GLU A 556 8.75 4.32 7.63
C GLU A 556 9.46 4.12 8.97
N SER A 557 8.93 4.71 10.04
CA SER A 557 9.43 4.62 11.41
C SER A 557 9.03 3.32 12.13
N LYS A 558 8.14 2.52 11.52
CA LYS A 558 7.70 1.16 11.92
C LYS A 558 6.80 0.97 13.17
N PRO A 559 6.13 1.96 13.80
CA PRO A 559 5.06 1.66 14.77
C PRO A 559 3.80 1.07 14.10
N GLY A 560 3.52 1.40 12.84
CA GLY A 560 2.41 0.85 12.06
C GLY A 560 1.02 1.34 12.48
N ALA A 561 -0.01 0.91 11.74
CA ALA A 561 -1.39 1.36 11.91
C ALA A 561 -2.05 0.98 13.25
N ALA A 562 -1.64 -0.14 13.87
CA ALA A 562 -2.18 -0.58 15.14
C ALA A 562 -1.80 0.38 16.29
N ALA A 563 -0.54 0.83 16.31
CA ALA A 563 -0.08 1.82 17.27
C ALA A 563 -0.79 3.17 17.08
N MET A 564 -1.02 3.61 15.84
CA MET A 564 -1.78 4.85 15.58
C MET A 564 -3.21 4.77 16.10
N ALA A 565 -3.87 3.62 15.95
CA ALA A 565 -5.20 3.41 16.49
C ALA A 565 -5.22 3.55 18.03
N GLU A 566 -4.26 2.91 18.71
CA GLU A 566 -4.12 2.99 20.17
C GLU A 566 -3.84 4.41 20.64
N TRP A 567 -2.85 5.08 20.04
CA TRP A 567 -2.43 6.42 20.45
C TRP A 567 -3.47 7.49 20.15
N TYR A 568 -4.20 7.37 19.03
CA TYR A 568 -5.30 8.28 18.73
C TYR A 568 -6.40 8.18 19.79
N GLN A 569 -6.75 6.96 20.22
CA GLN A 569 -7.73 6.77 21.31
C GLN A 569 -7.21 7.28 22.66
N ALA A 570 -5.93 7.08 22.97
CA ALA A 570 -5.32 7.59 24.20
C ALA A 570 -5.30 9.13 24.24
N MET A 571 -4.90 9.79 23.15
CA MET A 571 -4.96 11.26 23.03
C MET A 571 -6.39 11.76 23.22
N ARG A 572 -7.38 11.10 22.60
CA ARG A 572 -8.79 11.45 22.72
C ARG A 572 -9.36 11.30 24.12
N ALA A 573 -8.91 10.30 24.87
CA ALA A 573 -9.32 10.11 26.25
C ALA A 573 -8.79 11.23 27.17
N LEU A 574 -7.60 11.74 26.90
CA LEU A 574 -6.97 12.83 27.67
C LEU A 574 -7.50 14.20 27.26
N ASP A 575 -7.66 14.42 25.95
CA ASP A 575 -8.22 15.62 25.39
C ASP A 575 -9.14 15.35 24.18
N PRO A 576 -10.47 15.42 24.38
CA PRO A 576 -11.43 15.31 23.29
C PRO A 576 -11.63 16.64 22.53
N GLU A 577 -10.99 17.74 22.93
CA GLU A 577 -11.24 19.07 22.36
C GLU A 577 -10.37 19.40 21.15
N HIS A 578 -9.06 19.09 21.19
CA HIS A 578 -8.15 19.44 20.08
C HIS A 578 -8.10 18.36 19.00
N PRO A 579 -8.06 18.72 17.70
CA PRO A 579 -7.83 17.77 16.62
C PRO A 579 -6.48 17.06 16.72
N VAL A 580 -6.38 15.89 16.11
CA VAL A 580 -5.16 15.12 15.93
C VAL A 580 -4.76 15.15 14.46
N PHE A 581 -3.50 15.49 14.22
CA PHE A 581 -2.85 15.57 12.94
C PHE A 581 -1.94 14.36 12.76
N LEU A 582 -1.99 13.75 11.56
CA LEU A 582 -1.09 12.67 11.15
C LEU A 582 -0.55 12.96 9.76
N LEU A 583 0.74 12.68 9.57
CA LEU A 583 1.41 12.79 8.29
C LEU A 583 1.96 11.43 7.86
N GLN A 584 1.83 11.14 6.57
CA GLN A 584 2.38 9.94 5.95
C GLN A 584 2.98 10.30 4.59
N ASN A 585 4.12 9.70 4.25
CA ASN A 585 4.85 9.98 3.01
C ASN A 585 4.63 8.92 1.92
N ARG A 586 3.97 7.81 2.27
CA ARG A 586 3.65 6.69 1.39
C ARG A 586 2.19 6.68 0.93
N PRO A 587 1.90 7.03 -0.34
CA PRO A 587 0.52 7.10 -0.84
C PRO A 587 -0.22 5.77 -0.83
N ASP A 588 0.50 4.65 -0.94
CA ASP A 588 -0.07 3.31 -0.95
C ASP A 588 -0.66 2.88 0.39
N VAL A 589 -0.43 3.66 1.46
CA VAL A 589 -0.96 3.40 2.80
C VAL A 589 -1.75 4.56 3.40
N PHE A 590 -1.95 5.70 2.70
CA PHE A 590 -2.70 6.85 3.25
C PHE A 590 -4.08 6.45 3.78
N ASP A 591 -4.76 5.58 3.04
CA ASP A 591 -6.11 5.12 3.36
C ASP A 591 -6.18 4.12 4.53
N ILE A 592 -5.04 3.59 4.97
CA ILE A 592 -4.89 2.77 6.18
C ILE A 592 -4.83 3.67 7.41
N TYR A 593 -4.22 4.86 7.29
CA TYR A 593 -3.99 5.81 8.38
C TYR A 593 -5.06 6.89 8.52
N ALA A 594 -5.82 7.18 7.46
CA ALA A 594 -6.97 8.09 7.48
C ALA A 594 -7.90 7.94 8.70
N PRO A 595 -8.21 6.75 9.23
CA PRO A 595 -9.05 6.58 10.42
C PRO A 595 -8.47 7.11 11.75
N TYR A 596 -7.16 7.33 11.85
CA TYR A 596 -6.46 7.60 13.11
C TYR A 596 -5.97 9.05 13.25
N CYS A 597 -6.66 9.97 12.57
CA CYS A 597 -6.42 11.41 12.64
C CYS A 597 -7.71 12.19 12.32
N ASP A 598 -7.72 13.48 12.58
CA ASP A 598 -8.77 14.41 12.11
C ASP A 598 -8.28 15.29 10.96
N ILE A 599 -6.97 15.45 10.88
CA ILE A 599 -6.28 16.13 9.79
C ILE A 599 -5.29 15.12 9.22
N HIS A 600 -5.40 14.81 7.92
CA HIS A 600 -4.41 13.97 7.25
C HIS A 600 -3.47 14.85 6.43
N ALA A 601 -2.19 14.55 6.50
CA ALA A 601 -1.16 15.24 5.75
C ALA A 601 -0.26 14.27 4.99
N SER A 602 0.38 14.81 3.96
CA SER A 602 1.50 14.16 3.30
C SER A 602 2.51 15.20 2.84
N ASP A 603 3.72 14.74 2.57
CA ASP A 603 4.90 15.55 2.36
C ASP A 603 5.63 15.20 1.05
N PRO A 604 5.02 15.52 -0.10
CA PRO A 604 5.64 15.30 -1.40
C PRO A 604 6.90 16.16 -1.54
N TYR A 605 8.06 15.49 -1.60
CA TYR A 605 9.36 16.11 -1.82
C TYR A 605 9.92 15.77 -3.22
N PRO A 606 9.47 16.45 -4.30
CA PRO A 606 9.89 16.15 -5.67
C PRO A 606 11.20 16.81 -6.12
N LEU A 607 11.63 17.92 -5.50
CA LEU A 607 12.71 18.78 -6.00
C LEU A 607 13.99 18.00 -6.36
N GLY A 608 14.44 18.21 -7.60
CA GLY A 608 15.65 17.58 -8.15
C GLY A 608 15.56 16.07 -8.38
N ARG A 609 14.39 15.44 -8.20
CA ARG A 609 14.20 13.98 -8.33
C ARG A 609 12.97 13.59 -9.14
N ARG A 610 11.89 14.36 -9.08
CA ARG A 610 10.58 14.10 -9.67
C ARG A 610 9.98 15.43 -10.18
N PRO A 611 8.99 15.41 -11.09
CA PRO A 611 8.24 16.60 -11.48
C PRO A 611 7.51 17.25 -10.29
N LEU A 612 7.38 18.58 -10.27
CA LEU A 612 6.65 19.30 -9.22
C LEU A 612 5.17 18.92 -9.14
N ARG A 613 4.59 18.44 -10.25
CA ARG A 613 3.24 17.88 -10.31
C ARG A 613 2.97 16.79 -9.28
N MET A 614 4.01 16.10 -8.78
CA MET A 614 3.87 15.14 -7.69
C MET A 614 3.16 15.73 -6.45
N VAL A 615 3.28 17.04 -6.21
CA VAL A 615 2.56 17.74 -5.12
C VAL A 615 1.05 17.68 -5.31
N ALA A 616 0.58 17.92 -6.54
CA ALA A 616 -0.83 17.77 -6.90
C ALA A 616 -1.29 16.32 -6.75
N ASP A 617 -0.54 15.39 -7.33
CA ASP A 617 -0.88 13.96 -7.29
C ASP A 617 -1.01 13.44 -5.85
N TYR A 618 -0.08 13.84 -4.96
CA TYR A 618 -0.14 13.48 -3.53
C TYR A 618 -1.31 14.15 -2.82
N THR A 619 -1.65 15.39 -3.16
CA THR A 619 -2.81 16.09 -2.58
C THR A 619 -4.11 15.34 -2.92
N ASP A 620 -4.28 14.98 -4.20
CA ASP A 620 -5.44 14.20 -4.67
C ASP A 620 -5.53 12.84 -3.97
N LEU A 621 -4.39 12.14 -3.83
CA LEU A 621 -4.33 10.84 -3.15
C LEU A 621 -4.67 10.97 -1.65
N THR A 622 -4.22 12.02 -0.98
CA THR A 622 -4.55 12.25 0.43
C THR A 622 -6.03 12.59 0.62
N ILE A 623 -6.61 13.45 -0.22
CA ILE A 623 -8.04 13.79 -0.18
C ILE A 623 -8.89 12.54 -0.48
N ALA A 624 -8.46 11.76 -1.48
CA ALA A 624 -9.10 10.50 -1.79
C ALA A 624 -9.04 9.54 -0.58
N ALA A 625 -7.90 9.42 0.10
CA ALA A 625 -7.75 8.53 1.26
C ALA A 625 -8.69 8.87 2.41
N VAL A 626 -8.97 10.15 2.66
CA VAL A 626 -9.93 10.61 3.67
C VAL A 626 -11.36 10.74 3.16
N HIS A 627 -11.62 10.35 1.90
CA HIS A 627 -12.93 10.42 1.25
C HIS A 627 -13.54 11.85 1.21
N GLY A 628 -12.71 12.88 1.28
CA GLY A 628 -13.16 14.27 1.42
C GLY A 628 -13.85 14.61 2.76
N GLU A 629 -13.81 13.72 3.76
CA GLU A 629 -14.52 13.90 5.03
C GLU A 629 -13.73 14.66 6.10
N LYS A 630 -12.44 14.89 5.81
CA LYS A 630 -11.46 15.50 6.71
C LYS A 630 -10.63 16.52 5.95
N PRO A 631 -10.16 17.58 6.62
CA PRO A 631 -9.18 18.49 6.07
C PRO A 631 -7.88 17.76 5.71
N VAL A 632 -7.32 18.17 4.57
CA VAL A 632 -5.98 17.76 4.13
C VAL A 632 -5.06 18.96 4.19
N TRP A 633 -3.95 18.84 4.91
CA TRP A 633 -2.89 19.85 4.97
C TRP A 633 -1.61 19.26 4.40
N MET A 634 -0.86 20.01 3.60
CA MET A 634 0.33 19.45 2.92
C MET A 634 1.63 20.07 3.43
N THR A 635 2.65 19.23 3.59
CA THR A 635 4.00 19.66 3.93
C THR A 635 4.83 19.89 2.68
N MET A 636 5.38 21.09 2.52
CA MET A 636 6.14 21.51 1.35
C MET A 636 7.65 21.54 1.63
N TRP A 637 8.44 21.26 0.60
CA TRP A 637 9.90 21.27 0.66
C TRP A 637 10.47 22.70 0.72
N ALA A 638 11.25 23.03 1.76
CA ALA A 638 12.03 24.28 1.87
C ALA A 638 13.55 24.12 2.20
N TYR A 639 14.09 22.91 2.34
CA TYR A 639 15.51 22.62 2.65
C TYR A 639 16.34 22.13 1.44
N GLY A 640 17.68 22.01 1.56
CA GLY A 640 18.48 21.42 0.47
C GLY A 640 20.01 21.41 0.65
N GLY A 641 20.72 20.76 -0.28
CA GLY A 641 22.19 20.72 -0.30
C GLY A 641 22.81 19.84 0.79
N TYR A 642 23.77 20.37 1.56
CA TYR A 642 24.41 19.68 2.69
C TYR A 642 23.42 19.17 3.76
N GLN A 643 22.17 19.61 3.68
CA GLN A 643 21.05 19.29 4.58
C GLN A 643 20.24 18.04 4.17
N GLY A 644 20.68 17.28 3.15
CA GLY A 644 20.10 15.99 2.78
C GLY A 644 19.17 16.00 1.55
N GLY A 645 18.82 17.17 1.03
CA GLY A 645 18.16 17.36 -0.27
C GLY A 645 19.16 17.59 -1.40
N PRO A 646 18.80 17.36 -2.69
CA PRO A 646 19.73 17.60 -3.79
C PRO A 646 20.09 19.09 -3.96
N ARG A 647 19.15 20.01 -3.68
CA ARG A 647 19.32 21.47 -3.68
C ARG A 647 18.16 22.14 -2.96
N LEU A 648 18.28 23.44 -2.69
CA LEU A 648 17.18 24.29 -2.24
C LEU A 648 16.19 24.55 -3.40
N PRO A 649 14.91 24.79 -3.11
CA PRO A 649 13.97 25.28 -4.11
C PRO A 649 14.32 26.70 -4.54
N THR A 650 14.02 27.03 -5.79
CA THR A 650 13.96 28.43 -6.23
C THR A 650 12.68 29.09 -5.72
N PRO A 651 12.61 30.43 -5.66
CA PRO A 651 11.38 31.15 -5.32
C PRO A 651 10.15 30.75 -6.15
N ALA A 652 10.34 30.51 -7.46
CA ALA A 652 9.27 30.08 -8.35
C ALA A 652 8.74 28.69 -8.00
N GLU A 653 9.61 27.77 -7.59
CA GLU A 653 9.22 26.41 -7.19
C GLU A 653 8.50 26.40 -5.84
N LEU A 654 8.94 27.21 -4.87
CA LEU A 654 8.23 27.39 -3.59
C LEU A 654 6.80 27.87 -3.82
N ASN A 655 6.65 28.91 -4.65
CA ASN A 655 5.36 29.46 -5.02
C ASN A 655 4.51 28.41 -5.73
N ARG A 656 5.09 27.69 -6.70
CA ARG A 656 4.40 26.64 -7.45
C ARG A 656 3.80 25.55 -6.57
N CYS A 657 4.60 24.97 -5.69
CA CYS A 657 4.17 23.87 -4.84
C CYS A 657 3.02 24.29 -3.90
N ALA A 658 3.08 25.51 -3.38
CA ALA A 658 2.02 26.05 -2.53
C ALA A 658 0.68 26.20 -3.28
N TRP A 659 0.70 26.79 -4.48
CA TRP A 659 -0.53 26.98 -5.26
C TRP A 659 -1.05 25.69 -5.89
N LEU A 660 -0.19 24.73 -6.25
CA LEU A 660 -0.61 23.38 -6.65
C LEU A 660 -1.40 22.70 -5.55
N THR A 661 -0.89 22.77 -4.32
CA THR A 661 -1.56 22.21 -3.14
C THR A 661 -2.98 22.78 -2.99
N ILE A 662 -3.14 24.10 -3.13
CA ILE A 662 -4.46 24.75 -3.03
C ILE A 662 -5.37 24.36 -4.18
N ALA A 663 -4.86 24.37 -5.42
CA ALA A 663 -5.66 24.03 -6.60
C ALA A 663 -6.25 22.61 -6.54
N HIS A 664 -5.59 21.72 -5.81
CA HIS A 664 -6.04 20.35 -5.57
C HIS A 664 -6.86 20.19 -4.29
N GLY A 665 -7.26 21.27 -3.63
CA GLY A 665 -8.27 21.25 -2.57
C GLY A 665 -7.73 21.14 -1.14
N ALA A 666 -6.42 21.18 -0.93
CA ALA A 666 -5.86 21.23 0.41
C ALA A 666 -6.32 22.51 1.15
N ARG A 667 -6.53 22.37 2.46
CA ARG A 667 -7.05 23.43 3.35
C ARG A 667 -6.00 24.01 4.29
N GLY A 668 -4.74 23.59 4.16
CA GLY A 668 -3.61 24.10 4.95
C GLY A 668 -2.27 23.74 4.32
N ILE A 669 -1.25 24.57 4.53
CA ILE A 669 0.10 24.41 3.99
C ILE A 669 1.13 24.69 5.07
N PHE A 670 2.21 23.93 5.10
CA PHE A 670 3.33 24.18 5.97
C PHE A 670 4.64 23.72 5.35
N TRP A 671 5.76 24.32 5.72
CA TRP A 671 7.06 24.08 5.06
C TRP A 671 8.06 23.39 5.98
N TYR A 672 8.69 22.33 5.46
CA TYR A 672 9.82 21.67 6.08
C TYR A 672 11.13 22.20 5.46
N CYS A 673 11.98 22.94 6.19
CA CYS A 673 11.81 23.41 7.57
C CYS A 673 12.68 24.66 7.84
N TYR A 674 12.45 25.33 8.97
CA TYR A 674 13.24 26.47 9.44
C TYR A 674 14.65 26.05 9.89
N TYR A 675 14.81 24.88 10.52
CA TYR A 675 16.10 24.38 10.99
C TYR A 675 16.31 22.92 10.57
N THR A 676 17.47 22.60 9.98
CA THR A 676 17.82 21.23 9.56
C THR A 676 19.12 20.78 10.24
N GLY A 677 19.06 20.39 11.50
CA GLY A 677 20.22 19.82 12.19
C GLY A 677 20.42 18.35 11.84
N LYS A 678 21.21 18.02 10.81
CA LYS A 678 22.00 16.78 10.86
C LYS A 678 23.20 17.06 11.73
N ILE A 679 23.45 16.22 12.73
CA ILE A 679 24.57 16.33 13.69
C ILE A 679 25.85 16.79 12.94
N GLY A 680 26.27 18.04 13.16
CA GLY A 680 27.48 18.63 12.57
C GLY A 680 27.29 19.81 11.59
N HIS A 681 26.06 20.23 11.25
CA HIS A 681 25.80 21.40 10.39
C HIS A 681 24.61 22.23 10.92
N ASP A 682 24.88 23.17 11.83
CA ASP A 682 23.87 24.09 12.38
C ASP A 682 23.56 25.22 11.40
N GLN A 683 22.56 25.00 10.54
CA GLN A 683 22.05 26.03 9.62
C GLN A 683 20.54 26.16 9.75
N THR A 684 20.09 27.41 9.69
CA THR A 684 18.69 27.83 9.65
C THR A 684 18.31 28.28 8.25
N LEU A 685 17.02 28.44 7.99
CA LEU A 685 16.51 28.97 6.74
C LEU A 685 16.98 30.41 6.48
N GLU A 686 17.28 31.17 7.55
CA GLU A 686 17.85 32.52 7.47
C GLU A 686 19.25 32.54 6.84
N ASP A 687 19.99 31.42 6.90
CA ASP A 687 21.30 31.28 6.25
C ASP A 687 21.19 31.18 4.71
N PHE A 688 19.97 31.07 4.18
CA PHE A 688 19.66 31.03 2.75
C PHE A 688 18.77 32.20 2.34
N PRO A 689 19.35 33.41 2.21
CA PRO A 689 18.58 34.66 2.11
C PRO A 689 17.65 34.74 0.91
N GLU A 690 17.97 34.07 -0.21
CA GLU A 690 17.10 34.03 -1.39
C GLU A 690 15.79 33.29 -1.12
N VAL A 691 15.88 32.09 -0.53
CA VAL A 691 14.72 31.27 -0.15
C VAL A 691 13.95 31.95 0.98
N TRP A 692 14.66 32.46 2.00
CA TRP A 692 14.04 33.14 3.12
C TRP A 692 13.25 34.39 2.69
N ALA A 693 13.83 35.22 1.83
CA ALA A 693 13.17 36.41 1.30
C ALA A 693 11.95 36.09 0.42
N ALA A 694 11.89 34.89 -0.18
CA ALA A 694 10.77 34.46 -1.01
C ALA A 694 9.48 34.15 -0.21
N PHE A 695 9.60 33.81 1.08
CA PHE A 695 8.42 33.49 1.91
C PHE A 695 7.49 34.67 2.13
N LYS A 696 8.02 35.86 2.39
CA LYS A 696 7.20 37.04 2.69
C LYS A 696 6.23 37.42 1.56
N PRO A 697 6.66 37.54 0.28
CA PRO A 697 5.72 37.77 -0.82
C PRO A 697 4.78 36.57 -1.03
N LEU A 698 5.27 35.33 -0.94
CA LEU A 698 4.45 34.13 -1.07
C LEU A 698 3.30 34.10 -0.05
N LEU A 699 3.60 34.27 1.25
CA LEU A 699 2.62 34.27 2.32
C LEU A 699 1.64 35.45 2.20
N SER A 700 2.11 36.60 1.71
CA SER A 700 1.25 37.75 1.39
C SER A 700 0.25 37.41 0.28
N ASP A 701 0.69 36.76 -0.80
CA ASP A 701 -0.19 36.36 -1.90
C ASP A 701 -1.16 35.24 -1.48
N LEU A 702 -0.71 34.27 -0.68
CA LEU A 702 -1.57 33.26 -0.06
C LEU A 702 -2.64 33.90 0.83
N LYS A 703 -2.29 34.97 1.57
CA LYS A 703 -3.25 35.72 2.39
C LYS A 703 -4.28 36.48 1.54
N LYS A 704 -3.89 37.03 0.38
CA LYS A 704 -4.83 37.63 -0.58
C LYS A 704 -5.77 36.59 -1.19
N GLY A 705 -5.26 35.38 -1.45
CA GLY A 705 -6.05 34.24 -1.97
C GLY A 705 -6.86 33.50 -0.90
N GLU A 706 -6.69 33.82 0.38
CA GLU A 706 -7.36 33.15 1.50
C GLU A 706 -8.89 33.04 1.35
N PRO A 707 -9.64 34.05 0.86
CA PRO A 707 -11.08 33.91 0.65
C PRO A 707 -11.47 32.75 -0.27
N LEU A 708 -10.64 32.43 -1.28
CA LEU A 708 -10.83 31.24 -2.11
C LEU A 708 -10.61 29.97 -1.28
N VAL A 709 -9.53 29.92 -0.49
CA VAL A 709 -9.20 28.74 0.34
C VAL A 709 -10.27 28.47 1.40
N LEU A 710 -10.94 29.51 1.90
CA LEU A 710 -11.99 29.44 2.93
C LEU A 710 -13.42 29.38 2.36
N ALA A 711 -13.59 29.34 1.04
CA ALA A 711 -14.88 29.14 0.42
C ALA A 711 -15.26 27.64 0.37
N PRO A 712 -16.57 27.31 0.44
CA PRO A 712 -17.07 25.97 0.13
C PRO A 712 -16.63 25.49 -1.26
N ASP A 713 -16.54 24.18 -1.43
CA ASP A 713 -16.31 23.61 -2.77
C ASP A 713 -17.57 23.76 -3.63
N THR A 714 -17.39 24.00 -4.92
CA THR A 714 -18.46 24.15 -5.91
C THR A 714 -18.09 23.41 -7.18
N GLU A 715 -19.11 23.02 -7.95
CA GLU A 715 -18.89 22.57 -9.32
C GLU A 715 -18.36 23.73 -10.18
N PRO A 716 -17.28 23.52 -10.96
CA PRO A 716 -16.71 24.55 -11.81
C PRO A 716 -17.67 24.89 -12.97
N THR A 717 -17.81 26.17 -13.26
CA THR A 717 -18.66 26.70 -14.34
C THR A 717 -17.87 27.43 -15.41
N LEU A 718 -16.66 27.91 -15.07
CA LEU A 718 -15.77 28.60 -15.99
C LEU A 718 -14.98 27.59 -16.82
N THR A 719 -14.91 27.82 -18.13
CA THR A 719 -14.13 26.96 -19.03
C THR A 719 -12.78 27.59 -19.32
N CYS A 720 -11.70 26.90 -18.95
CA CYS A 720 -10.33 27.30 -19.25
C CYS A 720 -9.76 26.52 -20.43
N ARG A 721 -9.03 27.19 -21.32
CA ARG A 721 -8.34 26.59 -22.46
C ARG A 721 -6.94 27.16 -22.59
N VAL A 722 -5.95 26.28 -22.71
CA VAL A 722 -4.58 26.65 -23.08
C VAL A 722 -4.46 26.79 -24.61
N ALA A 723 -3.54 27.63 -25.06
CA ALA A 723 -3.32 27.84 -26.51
C ALA A 723 -2.79 26.60 -27.23
N ASP A 724 -1.97 25.78 -26.56
CA ASP A 724 -1.49 24.48 -27.05
C ASP A 724 -2.21 23.34 -26.29
N PRO A 725 -3.17 22.65 -26.93
CA PRO A 725 -3.93 21.57 -26.29
C PRO A 725 -3.06 20.43 -25.75
N ALA A 726 -1.84 20.22 -26.28
CA ALA A 726 -0.93 19.20 -25.75
C ALA A 726 -0.44 19.51 -24.33
N ARG A 727 -0.48 20.80 -23.94
CA ARG A 727 -0.09 21.31 -22.62
C ARG A 727 -1.29 21.47 -21.68
N ALA A 728 -2.49 21.04 -22.06
CA ALA A 728 -3.70 21.27 -21.25
C ALA A 728 -3.62 20.64 -19.86
N ALA A 729 -2.95 19.49 -19.73
CA ALA A 729 -2.77 18.82 -18.45
C ALA A 729 -1.84 19.57 -17.48
N ALA A 730 -1.10 20.57 -17.94
CA ALA A 730 -0.21 21.39 -17.13
C ALA A 730 -0.92 22.59 -16.48
N LEU A 731 -2.15 22.90 -16.91
CA LEU A 731 -2.99 23.91 -16.28
C LEU A 731 -3.85 23.26 -15.19
N HIS A 732 -3.67 23.72 -13.95
CA HIS A 732 -4.46 23.30 -12.80
C HIS A 732 -5.40 24.43 -12.39
N THR A 733 -6.64 24.10 -12.03
CA THR A 733 -7.69 25.08 -11.76
C THR A 733 -8.50 24.75 -10.52
N LEU A 734 -8.88 25.77 -9.75
CA LEU A 734 -9.87 25.66 -8.68
C LEU A 734 -10.82 26.84 -8.74
N GLU A 735 -12.11 26.57 -8.92
CA GLU A 735 -13.18 27.58 -8.88
C GLU A 735 -13.96 27.47 -7.57
N ARG A 736 -14.23 28.60 -6.92
CA ARG A 736 -15.13 28.68 -5.77
C ARG A 736 -15.98 29.94 -5.78
N GLN A 737 -17.15 29.85 -5.15
CA GLN A 737 -18.03 30.99 -4.92
C GLN A 737 -17.56 31.74 -3.65
N VAL A 738 -17.14 32.99 -3.80
CA VAL A 738 -16.67 33.87 -2.72
C VAL A 738 -17.65 35.04 -2.61
N GLY A 739 -18.59 34.94 -1.67
CA GLY A 739 -19.70 35.90 -1.57
C GLY A 739 -20.56 35.87 -2.83
N GLU A 740 -20.76 37.03 -3.47
CA GLU A 740 -21.50 37.14 -4.74
C GLU A 740 -20.63 36.93 -5.99
N LYS A 741 -19.30 36.78 -5.82
CA LYS A 741 -18.34 36.66 -6.92
C LYS A 741 -17.83 35.23 -7.06
N ARG A 742 -17.38 34.89 -8.27
CA ARG A 742 -16.67 33.63 -8.53
C ARG A 742 -15.18 33.91 -8.52
N TRP A 743 -14.41 33.10 -7.82
CA TRP A 743 -12.95 33.19 -7.83
C TRP A 743 -12.38 31.93 -8.47
N LEU A 744 -11.42 32.11 -9.37
CA LEU A 744 -10.76 31.05 -10.13
C LEU A 744 -9.24 31.13 -9.90
N LEU A 745 -8.67 30.11 -9.29
CA LEU A 745 -7.23 29.89 -9.25
C LEU A 745 -6.78 29.18 -10.53
N LEU A 746 -5.71 29.67 -11.13
CA LEU A 746 -5.02 29.11 -12.27
C LEU A 746 -3.57 28.86 -11.90
N VAL A 747 -3.04 27.67 -12.23
CA VAL A 747 -1.65 27.33 -11.93
C VAL A 747 -1.01 26.56 -13.08
N ASN A 748 0.08 27.10 -13.66
CA ASN A 748 0.91 26.46 -14.70
C ASN A 748 2.05 25.55 -14.15
N ASP A 749 1.99 24.22 -14.35
CA ASP A 749 2.98 23.26 -13.78
C ASP A 749 4.30 23.14 -14.51
N GLU A 750 4.52 23.96 -15.53
CA GLU A 750 5.73 23.97 -16.35
C GLU A 750 6.58 25.22 -16.13
N GLU A 751 7.88 25.11 -16.40
CA GLU A 751 8.85 26.21 -16.31
C GLU A 751 8.67 27.31 -17.35
N THR A 752 7.89 27.03 -18.40
CA THR A 752 7.68 27.96 -19.51
C THR A 752 6.32 28.62 -19.41
N GLU A 753 6.24 29.86 -19.88
CA GLU A 753 4.99 30.62 -19.90
C GLU A 753 3.87 29.85 -20.63
N MET A 754 2.63 30.11 -20.20
CA MET A 754 1.44 29.45 -20.71
C MET A 754 0.35 30.47 -21.02
N ALA A 755 -0.03 30.56 -22.29
CA ALA A 755 -1.17 31.35 -22.72
C ALA A 755 -2.48 30.60 -22.42
N VAL A 756 -3.38 31.26 -21.67
CA VAL A 756 -4.67 30.73 -21.22
C VAL A 756 -5.79 31.65 -21.66
N SER A 757 -6.91 31.06 -22.04
CA SER A 757 -8.17 31.74 -22.30
C SER A 757 -9.27 31.18 -21.40
N ILE A 758 -10.11 32.07 -20.87
CA ILE A 758 -11.17 31.75 -19.91
C ILE A 758 -12.47 32.29 -20.48
N ASP A 759 -13.47 31.42 -20.59
CA ASP A 759 -14.84 31.81 -20.86
C ASP A 759 -15.49 32.26 -19.55
N LEU A 760 -15.83 33.55 -19.45
CA LEU A 760 -16.42 34.15 -18.25
C LEU A 760 -17.92 33.84 -18.11
N ALA A 761 -18.49 33.02 -19.01
CA ALA A 761 -19.89 32.62 -19.00
C ALA A 761 -20.87 33.81 -19.02
N GLY A 762 -20.50 34.89 -19.71
CA GLY A 762 -21.32 36.10 -19.87
C GLY A 762 -21.01 37.24 -18.89
N ASP A 763 -20.10 37.05 -17.92
CA ASP A 763 -19.66 38.13 -17.04
C ASP A 763 -18.69 39.09 -17.74
N ALA A 764 -18.84 40.38 -17.42
CA ALA A 764 -18.05 41.46 -18.05
C ALA A 764 -16.87 41.95 -17.20
N GLY A 765 -16.80 41.56 -15.92
CA GLY A 765 -15.78 42.01 -14.96
C GLY A 765 -14.84 40.88 -14.56
N ALA A 766 -13.54 41.13 -14.65
CA ALA A 766 -12.51 40.25 -14.10
C ALA A 766 -11.38 41.06 -13.45
N ARG A 767 -10.77 40.52 -12.39
CA ARG A 767 -9.67 41.16 -11.66
C ARG A 767 -8.65 40.13 -11.21
N ASP A 768 -7.37 40.43 -11.37
CA ASP A 768 -6.29 39.69 -10.71
C ASP A 768 -6.26 40.09 -9.23
N VAL A 769 -6.64 39.16 -8.35
CA VAL A 769 -6.70 39.38 -6.91
C VAL A 769 -5.31 39.58 -6.30
N LEU A 770 -4.30 38.88 -6.82
CA LEU A 770 -2.94 38.91 -6.25
C LEU A 770 -2.24 40.23 -6.57
N ARG A 771 -2.42 40.74 -7.79
CA ARG A 771 -1.86 42.02 -8.25
C ARG A 771 -2.78 43.22 -7.99
N GLY A 772 -4.07 42.98 -7.82
CA GLY A 772 -5.09 44.00 -7.62
C GLY A 772 -5.50 44.72 -8.91
N GLU A 773 -5.20 44.17 -10.08
CA GLU A 773 -5.35 44.79 -11.40
C GLU A 773 -6.63 44.34 -12.11
N ALA A 774 -7.32 45.25 -12.79
CA ALA A 774 -8.48 44.92 -13.61
C ALA A 774 -8.04 44.18 -14.89
N LEU A 775 -8.71 43.08 -15.21
CA LEU A 775 -8.44 42.26 -16.38
C LEU A 775 -9.49 42.56 -17.46
N GLN A 776 -9.04 42.83 -18.68
CA GLN A 776 -9.91 43.19 -19.81
C GLN A 776 -10.40 41.93 -20.52
N ALA A 777 -11.70 41.68 -20.49
CA ALA A 777 -12.35 40.65 -21.29
C ALA A 777 -12.85 41.23 -22.63
N GLN A 778 -12.74 40.45 -23.70
CA GLN A 778 -13.31 40.77 -25.02
C GLN A 778 -14.34 39.72 -25.38
N ASP A 779 -15.58 40.13 -25.66
CA ASP A 779 -16.70 39.24 -26.00
C ASP A 779 -16.91 38.11 -24.97
N GLY A 780 -16.77 38.41 -23.67
CA GLY A 780 -16.90 37.43 -22.57
C GLY A 780 -15.71 36.48 -22.41
N MET A 781 -14.65 36.65 -23.21
CA MET A 781 -13.42 35.87 -23.13
C MET A 781 -12.29 36.68 -22.51
N LEU A 782 -11.69 36.15 -21.45
CA LEU A 782 -10.46 36.68 -20.87
C LEU A 782 -9.26 35.92 -21.43
N LYS A 783 -8.25 36.64 -21.94
CA LYS A 783 -6.99 36.05 -22.41
C LYS A 783 -5.84 36.58 -21.55
N LEU A 784 -5.01 35.66 -21.04
CA LEU A 784 -3.89 35.99 -20.17
C LEU A 784 -2.72 35.04 -20.41
N THR A 785 -1.54 35.42 -19.91
CA THR A 785 -0.35 34.58 -19.88
C THR A 785 0.02 34.32 -18.44
N LEU A 786 0.14 33.05 -18.06
CA LEU A 786 0.74 32.64 -16.80
C LEU A 786 2.25 32.54 -17.00
N ASP A 787 3.02 33.10 -16.07
CA ASP A 787 4.46 32.91 -16.02
C ASP A 787 4.82 31.42 -15.88
N GLY A 788 6.06 31.05 -16.18
CA GLY A 788 6.60 29.74 -15.83
C GLY A 788 6.44 29.49 -14.33
N TYR A 789 5.87 28.36 -13.94
CA TYR A 789 5.50 28.06 -12.56
C TYR A 789 4.54 29.08 -11.89
N GLY A 790 3.93 29.96 -12.69
CA GLY A 790 3.07 31.03 -12.24
C GLY A 790 1.71 30.55 -11.73
N ALA A 791 1.13 31.37 -10.86
CA ALA A 791 -0.23 31.24 -10.36
C ALA A 791 -0.96 32.58 -10.48
N MET A 792 -2.27 32.54 -10.71
CA MET A 792 -3.14 33.72 -10.73
C MET A 792 -4.48 33.38 -10.09
N VAL A 793 -5.00 34.30 -9.27
CA VAL A 793 -6.37 34.21 -8.74
C VAL A 793 -7.19 35.28 -9.43
N VAL A 794 -8.20 34.86 -10.16
CA VAL A 794 -9.10 35.73 -10.93
C VAL A 794 -10.43 35.81 -10.22
N GLU A 795 -10.80 37.01 -9.77
CA GLU A 795 -12.18 37.32 -9.37
C GLU A 795 -12.99 37.64 -10.62
N VAL A 796 -14.17 37.02 -10.76
CA VAL A 796 -15.10 37.15 -11.88
C VAL A 796 -16.46 37.60 -11.37
N GLY A 797 -17.03 38.61 -12.04
CA GLY A 797 -18.39 39.10 -11.84
C GLY A 797 -18.50 40.57 -11.48
#